data_AF-G3VLQ6-F1
#
_entry.id   AF-G3VLQ6-F1
#
_cell.length_a   1.000
_cell.length_b   1.000
_cell.length_c   1.000
_cell.angle_alpha   90.00
_cell.angle_beta   90.00
_cell.angle_gamma   90.00
#
_symmetry.space_group_name_H-M   'P 1'
#
loop_
_entity.id
_entity.type
_entity.pdbx_description
1 polymer ?
#
loop_
_entity_poly.entity_id
_entity_poly.type
_entity_poly.pdbx_seq_one_letter_code
_entity_poly.pdbx_strand_id
1 'polypeptide(L)'
;MATAASQNPAHGLFENFLQAQLCKDVLSSFQDLCMCLGLKPGGRLSLYHKLKAELNYWNAKSLWAKLDKRASHPVYEQGKACASTQCLVVGAGPCGLRTAVELALLGARVVLVEKRTKFSRHNVLHLWPFTIHDLRGLGAKKFYGRFCTGTLDHISIRQLQLLLLKVALLLGVEIHWGVTFTGLLPPSQKGMGWRAQLQPNPSDQLAQYEFDVLISAAGSKFIPEGFSVRELRGKLAIGITANFVNGRTVAETQVPEISGVARIYNQSFFQNLFKATGIDLENIVYYKDDTHYFVMTAKKQSLLRLGVLRQDFADTDQLLSSDNIVPEALHRFARDAADFATHGKLGNPEFACDARGRPDVAAFDFTSMTRAESASRVQEKHGARVLLELVGDCLVEPFWPLGTGVARGFLAAFDAAWTVKMWAGGARPLDVLAERESLYQLLSQTSPENMHRNISQYNLDPASRYPNLNIRSVSPQQVEDLYDIAGKDLERKKNDQTDSARPPAPEPAGTQEELLLWCQKQTAGYPGVQVTDFSSSWVNGRALCALVHRLRPNLLDFSSLQGSGALETTALAVKLAEQELGISPVIPPQVLVAGTDPLGLIAYLTHFYSAFGKAPPSPGPVSPLSGGTSRAVLFLSKLQRTLQRNRSQENGEDSGGKKPRLETDSKMPSPTDPTLLKPGALLNPLPADPEAEASDLCSLCGERLYIVERICADGRFFHRSCFHCHSCEAPLWPEGYRQHPGDGHFYCLLHFPQSDNIDVCDGPLKNQEPSSKDEEKEDAAVCPWTPAAPEEMEGPPKLPSRKLIRLSSPERRSLSSLNFNPDAEMEGPPKPPRSCSALARQALEGSFTGWGVPVQRTPQTLLSSPQGLLSPNAPDVEEEEDEGISSSEEEEVGEEDLVLTSDVEKTLLTFAKKSGTMEKYPMWRQTLLRRAKEAEMKRFCKAQTVQRRLDEIEVTLRKLEEEGRKLESDLREKNSSPEEEKKLWVEKLLDLVQKKNSLVAEEADLMITFQELELEEQQWLLDQELRSYMDREETLKTAVEKQTEEQMLKKLLDVVKQRDALIHFREECRQYDLTQGAGNQG
;
A
#
# COMPACT_ATOMS: atom_id res chain seq x y z
N MET A 1 -31.40 55.66 8.04
CA MET A 1 -31.93 54.47 8.74
C MET A 1 -32.34 53.46 7.68
N ALA A 2 -31.82 52.23 7.71
CA ALA A 2 -32.34 51.15 6.87
C ALA A 2 -33.32 50.33 7.72
N THR A 3 -34.61 50.34 7.37
CA THR A 3 -35.61 49.49 8.01
C THR A 3 -35.34 48.03 7.66
N ALA A 4 -35.34 47.14 8.66
CA ALA A 4 -35.05 45.72 8.45
C ALA A 4 -36.16 45.06 7.62
N ALA A 5 -35.92 44.93 6.31
CA ALA A 5 -36.90 44.43 5.36
C ALA A 5 -37.10 42.90 5.48
N SER A 6 -38.00 42.50 6.38
CA SER A 6 -38.73 41.22 6.38
C SER A 6 -37.89 39.97 6.05
N GLN A 7 -36.70 39.82 6.65
CA GLN A 7 -35.92 38.60 6.48
C GLN A 7 -36.62 37.42 7.18
N ASN A 8 -36.88 36.35 6.41
CA ASN A 8 -37.40 35.10 6.95
C ASN A 8 -36.46 34.58 8.06
N PRO A 9 -36.91 34.38 9.30
CA PRO A 9 -36.04 33.97 10.41
C PRO A 9 -35.31 32.65 10.13
N ALA A 10 -35.91 31.74 9.36
CA ALA A 10 -35.27 30.50 8.96
C ALA A 10 -34.02 30.72 8.08
N HIS A 11 -33.96 31.79 7.28
CA HIS A 11 -32.75 32.12 6.51
C HIS A 11 -31.62 32.54 7.44
N GLY A 12 -31.88 33.44 8.40
CA GLY A 12 -30.89 33.88 9.38
C GLY A 12 -30.36 32.74 10.25
N LEU A 13 -31.23 31.82 10.67
CA LEU A 13 -30.84 30.61 11.41
C LEU A 13 -29.98 29.67 10.55
N PHE A 14 -30.26 29.54 9.25
CA PHE A 14 -29.44 28.75 8.33
C PHE A 14 -28.07 29.41 8.07
N GLU A 15 -27.98 30.73 7.91
CA GLU A 15 -26.69 31.43 7.81
C GLU A 15 -25.84 31.22 9.08
N ASN A 16 -26.45 31.32 10.27
CA ASN A 16 -25.76 31.03 11.54
C ASN A 16 -25.22 29.59 11.57
N PHE A 17 -26.01 28.61 11.12
CA PHE A 17 -25.60 27.21 10.99
C PHE A 17 -24.46 27.02 9.97
N LEU A 18 -24.52 27.67 8.80
CA LEU A 18 -23.45 27.64 7.80
C LEU A 18 -22.14 28.22 8.38
N GLN A 19 -22.21 29.32 9.11
CA GLN A 19 -21.05 30.07 9.60
C GLN A 19 -20.46 29.51 10.92
N ALA A 20 -21.24 28.81 11.75
CA ALA A 20 -20.84 28.32 13.06
C ALA A 20 -19.50 27.54 13.07
N GLN A 21 -18.61 27.92 14.00
CA GLN A 21 -17.22 27.43 14.09
C GLN A 21 -16.94 26.50 15.29
N LEU A 22 -17.93 26.28 16.16
CA LEU A 22 -17.86 25.33 17.27
C LEU A 22 -18.96 24.27 17.13
N CYS A 23 -18.67 23.05 17.58
CA CYS A 23 -19.61 21.92 17.50
C CYS A 23 -20.95 22.21 18.21
N LYS A 24 -20.91 22.86 19.39
CA LYS A 24 -22.13 23.25 20.11
C LYS A 24 -23.01 24.19 19.29
N ASP A 25 -22.41 25.24 18.72
CA ASP A 25 -23.10 26.28 17.96
C ASP A 25 -23.74 25.72 16.68
N VAL A 26 -23.07 24.75 16.02
CA VAL A 26 -23.63 24.01 14.88
C VAL A 26 -24.87 23.21 15.30
N LEU A 27 -24.83 22.57 16.47
CA LEU A 27 -25.95 21.77 16.97
C LEU A 27 -27.12 22.66 17.42
N SER A 28 -26.87 23.77 18.13
CA SER A 28 -27.94 24.68 18.57
C SER A 28 -28.58 25.41 17.39
N SER A 29 -27.80 25.99 16.48
CA SER A 29 -28.36 26.66 15.29
C SER A 29 -29.15 25.72 14.38
N PHE A 30 -28.74 24.44 14.25
CA PHE A 30 -29.52 23.43 13.54
C PHE A 30 -30.81 23.04 14.27
N GLN A 31 -30.77 22.93 15.60
CA GLN A 31 -31.94 22.68 16.45
C GLN A 31 -32.94 23.84 16.34
N ASP A 32 -32.48 25.08 16.44
CA ASP A 32 -33.29 26.30 16.33
C ASP A 32 -33.91 26.44 14.93
N LEU A 33 -33.14 26.14 13.87
CA LEU A 33 -33.64 26.06 12.49
C LEU A 33 -34.74 24.99 12.34
N CYS A 34 -34.53 23.79 12.88
CA CYS A 34 -35.54 22.73 12.83
C CYS A 34 -36.82 23.15 13.58
N MET A 35 -36.71 23.77 14.76
CA MET A 35 -37.85 24.29 15.51
C MET A 35 -38.59 25.39 14.75
N CYS A 36 -37.86 26.33 14.13
CA CYS A 36 -38.43 27.40 13.31
C CYS A 36 -39.22 26.88 12.09
N LEU A 37 -38.85 25.72 11.55
CA LEU A 37 -39.50 25.07 10.41
C LEU A 37 -40.51 23.96 10.81
N GLY A 38 -40.77 23.76 12.11
CA GLY A 38 -41.65 22.70 12.60
C GLY A 38 -41.13 21.26 12.36
N LEU A 39 -39.83 21.11 12.15
CA LEU A 39 -39.15 19.86 11.83
C LEU A 39 -38.52 19.22 13.07
N LYS A 40 -38.31 17.90 13.02
CA LYS A 40 -37.54 17.14 14.03
C LYS A 40 -36.19 16.70 13.44
N PRO A 41 -35.06 16.91 14.14
CA PRO A 41 -33.78 16.30 13.80
C PRO A 41 -33.87 14.76 13.70
N GLY A 42 -32.92 14.13 13.00
CA GLY A 42 -32.88 12.66 12.83
C GLY A 42 -33.93 12.07 11.87
N GLY A 43 -34.66 12.90 11.12
CA GLY A 43 -35.77 12.48 10.24
C GLY A 43 -35.39 11.72 8.95
N ARG A 44 -34.17 11.16 8.84
CA ARG A 44 -33.58 10.61 7.60
C ARG A 44 -33.62 11.63 6.44
N LEU A 45 -33.49 11.17 5.19
CA LEU A 45 -33.67 11.99 3.98
C LEU A 45 -35.03 12.71 3.87
N SER A 46 -36.05 12.30 4.65
CA SER A 46 -37.32 13.04 4.70
C SER A 46 -37.18 14.42 5.37
N LEU A 47 -36.18 14.57 6.25
CA LEU A 47 -35.79 15.87 6.80
C LEU A 47 -35.10 16.73 5.72
N TYR A 48 -34.13 16.15 4.99
CA TYR A 48 -33.42 16.83 3.91
C TYR A 48 -34.38 17.43 2.87
N HIS A 49 -35.34 16.65 2.37
CA HIS A 49 -36.30 17.12 1.38
C HIS A 49 -37.19 18.27 1.89
N LYS A 50 -37.55 18.28 3.18
CA LYS A 50 -38.32 19.37 3.79
C LYS A 50 -37.46 20.62 4.01
N LEU A 51 -36.27 20.48 4.60
CA LEU A 51 -35.31 21.57 4.76
C LEU A 51 -35.05 22.30 3.44
N LYS A 52 -34.78 21.53 2.37
CA LYS A 52 -34.55 22.04 1.02
C LYS A 52 -35.77 22.76 0.42
N ALA A 53 -36.98 22.26 0.67
CA ALA A 53 -38.21 22.86 0.15
C ALA A 53 -38.49 24.23 0.79
N GLU A 54 -38.38 24.32 2.12
CA GLU A 54 -38.59 25.57 2.86
C GLU A 54 -37.44 26.59 2.65
N LEU A 55 -36.19 26.11 2.49
CA LEU A 55 -34.99 26.94 2.34
C LEU A 55 -34.57 27.11 0.87
N ASN A 56 -35.54 27.34 -0.03
CA ASN A 56 -35.31 27.51 -1.46
C ASN A 56 -34.90 28.96 -1.85
N TYR A 57 -33.92 29.53 -1.15
CA TYR A 57 -33.41 30.89 -1.39
C TYR A 57 -31.98 30.89 -1.97
N TRP A 58 -31.56 32.03 -2.52
CA TRP A 58 -30.36 32.18 -3.35
C TRP A 58 -29.10 31.56 -2.72
N ASN A 59 -28.84 31.82 -1.43
CA ASN A 59 -27.58 31.41 -0.79
C ASN A 59 -27.49 29.89 -0.57
N ALA A 60 -28.63 29.20 -0.42
CA ALA A 60 -28.71 27.76 -0.16
C ALA A 60 -28.84 26.91 -1.44
N LYS A 61 -29.38 27.45 -2.54
CA LYS A 61 -29.60 26.74 -3.81
C LYS A 61 -28.35 26.01 -4.34
N SER A 62 -27.17 26.64 -4.26
CA SER A 62 -25.91 26.04 -4.75
C SER A 62 -25.38 24.89 -3.87
N LEU A 63 -25.78 24.82 -2.60
CA LEU A 63 -25.53 23.67 -1.72
C LEU A 63 -26.50 22.53 -2.06
N TRP A 64 -27.80 22.81 -2.17
CA TRP A 64 -28.81 21.82 -2.54
C TRP A 64 -28.47 21.14 -3.86
N ALA A 65 -28.15 21.91 -4.91
CA ALA A 65 -27.79 21.36 -6.22
C ALA A 65 -26.58 20.40 -6.19
N LYS A 66 -25.62 20.60 -5.28
CA LYS A 66 -24.45 19.72 -5.11
C LYS A 66 -24.81 18.43 -4.38
N LEU A 67 -25.57 18.52 -3.28
CA LEU A 67 -26.06 17.36 -2.53
C LEU A 67 -27.05 16.53 -3.37
N ASP A 68 -27.94 17.18 -4.12
CA ASP A 68 -28.85 16.56 -5.08
C ASP A 68 -28.10 15.79 -6.17
N LYS A 69 -27.09 16.41 -6.81
CA LYS A 69 -26.26 15.76 -7.83
C LYS A 69 -25.63 14.47 -7.31
N ARG A 70 -25.19 14.45 -6.05
CA ARG A 70 -24.70 13.23 -5.41
C ARG A 70 -25.84 12.23 -5.16
N ALA A 71 -26.90 12.64 -4.48
CA ALA A 71 -28.05 11.78 -4.14
C ALA A 71 -28.76 11.16 -5.36
N SER A 72 -28.70 11.82 -6.52
CA SER A 72 -29.26 11.32 -7.78
C SER A 72 -28.46 10.21 -8.46
N HIS A 73 -27.23 9.92 -8.01
CA HIS A 73 -26.40 8.89 -8.63
C HIS A 73 -27.07 7.51 -8.50
N PRO A 74 -27.10 6.68 -9.57
CA PRO A 74 -27.89 5.43 -9.58
C PRO A 74 -27.61 4.48 -8.42
N VAL A 75 -26.38 4.49 -7.88
CA VAL A 75 -25.96 3.61 -6.77
C VAL A 75 -26.80 3.75 -5.50
N TYR A 76 -27.40 4.92 -5.24
CA TYR A 76 -28.24 5.19 -4.06
C TYR A 76 -29.73 4.87 -4.26
N GLU A 77 -30.15 4.60 -5.50
CA GLU A 77 -31.54 4.25 -5.85
C GLU A 77 -32.59 5.25 -5.35
N GLN A 78 -32.25 6.55 -5.39
CA GLN A 78 -33.05 7.66 -4.83
C GLN A 78 -33.28 7.57 -3.31
N GLY A 79 -32.29 7.05 -2.56
CA GLY A 79 -32.38 6.88 -1.11
C GLY A 79 -33.25 5.71 -0.69
N LYS A 80 -33.24 4.62 -1.49
CA LYS A 80 -34.05 3.41 -1.25
C LYS A 80 -33.23 2.15 -1.03
N ALA A 81 -31.98 2.11 -1.54
CA ALA A 81 -31.12 0.93 -1.55
C ALA A 81 -30.94 0.28 -0.16
N CYS A 82 -30.96 1.07 0.92
CA CYS A 82 -30.86 0.59 2.31
C CYS A 82 -32.02 1.05 3.21
N ALA A 83 -33.23 1.28 2.66
CA ALA A 83 -34.33 1.89 3.40
C ALA A 83 -34.80 1.13 4.66
N SER A 84 -34.61 -0.19 4.69
CA SER A 84 -34.86 -1.08 5.84
C SER A 84 -33.75 -1.02 6.89
N THR A 85 -32.49 -0.88 6.46
CA THR A 85 -31.27 -1.00 7.27
C THR A 85 -31.20 0.02 8.40
N GLN A 86 -30.79 -0.47 9.57
CA GLN A 86 -30.57 0.29 10.80
C GLN A 86 -29.07 0.24 11.13
N CYS A 87 -28.39 1.39 11.01
CA CYS A 87 -26.94 1.50 11.19
C CYS A 87 -26.58 2.30 12.45
N LEU A 88 -25.76 1.73 13.33
CA LEU A 88 -25.05 2.45 14.38
C LEU A 88 -23.61 2.77 13.95
N VAL A 89 -23.23 4.04 13.98
CA VAL A 89 -21.86 4.51 13.71
C VAL A 89 -21.19 4.96 15.01
N VAL A 90 -19.99 4.47 15.29
CA VAL A 90 -19.24 4.79 16.51
C VAL A 90 -18.09 5.76 16.19
N GLY A 91 -18.23 7.02 16.62
CA GLY A 91 -17.23 8.07 16.50
C GLY A 91 -17.57 9.13 15.44
N ALA A 92 -17.61 10.41 15.84
CA ALA A 92 -17.76 11.56 14.94
C ALA A 92 -16.42 12.05 14.38
N GLY A 93 -15.48 11.12 14.16
CA GLY A 93 -14.25 11.40 13.39
C GLY A 93 -14.57 11.72 11.93
N PRO A 94 -13.61 12.28 11.14
CA PRO A 94 -13.83 12.54 9.72
C PRO A 94 -14.37 11.32 8.97
N CYS A 95 -13.78 10.15 9.15
CA CYS A 95 -14.17 8.92 8.47
C CYS A 95 -15.55 8.41 8.91
N GLY A 96 -15.89 8.50 10.20
CA GLY A 96 -17.20 8.12 10.75
C GLY A 96 -18.33 9.01 10.24
N LEU A 97 -18.16 10.33 10.30
CA LEU A 97 -19.08 11.29 9.70
C LEU A 97 -19.18 11.09 8.17
N ARG A 98 -18.06 10.78 7.49
CA ARG A 98 -18.04 10.52 6.05
C ARG A 98 -18.83 9.26 5.67
N THR A 99 -18.75 8.20 6.47
CA THR A 99 -19.54 6.97 6.27
C THR A 99 -21.03 7.24 6.55
N ALA A 100 -21.33 7.97 7.62
CA ALA A 100 -22.71 8.35 7.98
C ALA A 100 -23.41 9.14 6.85
N VAL A 101 -22.68 10.00 6.13
CA VAL A 101 -23.18 10.70 4.93
C VAL A 101 -23.54 9.73 3.81
N GLU A 102 -22.72 8.73 3.49
CA GLU A 102 -23.02 7.74 2.44
C GLU A 102 -24.20 6.83 2.82
N LEU A 103 -24.24 6.35 4.07
CA LEU A 103 -25.33 5.52 4.59
C LEU A 103 -26.67 6.28 4.61
N ALA A 104 -26.65 7.58 4.91
CA ALA A 104 -27.83 8.43 4.82
C ALA A 104 -28.29 8.60 3.36
N LEU A 105 -27.36 8.80 2.41
CA LEU A 105 -27.68 8.88 0.98
C LEU A 105 -28.25 7.57 0.41
N LEU A 106 -27.79 6.41 0.90
CA LEU A 106 -28.36 5.09 0.60
C LEU A 106 -29.79 4.88 1.16
N GLY A 107 -30.24 5.73 2.09
CA GLY A 107 -31.58 5.70 2.69
C GLY A 107 -31.68 4.99 4.05
N ALA A 108 -30.58 4.48 4.60
CA ALA A 108 -30.55 3.82 5.89
C ALA A 108 -30.97 4.76 7.04
N ARG A 109 -31.46 4.21 8.15
CA ARG A 109 -31.46 4.98 9.41
C ARG A 109 -30.07 4.93 10.00
N VAL A 110 -29.41 6.10 10.05
CA VAL A 110 -28.08 6.24 10.63
C VAL A 110 -28.20 6.93 11.98
N VAL A 111 -27.79 6.23 13.04
CA VAL A 111 -27.56 6.79 14.37
C VAL A 111 -26.05 6.82 14.61
N LEU A 112 -25.51 7.91 15.14
CA LEU A 112 -24.08 8.06 15.45
C LEU A 112 -23.88 8.42 16.91
N VAL A 113 -22.92 7.77 17.57
CA VAL A 113 -22.51 8.05 18.96
C VAL A 113 -21.07 8.58 19.02
N GLU A 114 -20.85 9.68 19.74
CA GLU A 114 -19.53 10.26 19.98
C GLU A 114 -19.30 10.52 21.47
N LYS A 115 -18.17 10.04 22.00
CA LYS A 115 -17.77 10.16 23.41
C LYS A 115 -17.39 11.57 23.85
N ARG A 116 -16.99 12.44 22.91
CA ARG A 116 -16.67 13.85 23.14
C ARG A 116 -17.90 14.75 22.97
N THR A 117 -17.78 16.00 23.39
CA THR A 117 -18.80 17.06 23.24
C THR A 117 -18.27 18.29 22.49
N LYS A 118 -17.05 18.20 21.93
CA LYS A 118 -16.41 19.24 21.10
C LYS A 118 -15.40 18.62 20.14
N PHE A 119 -15.23 19.23 18.97
CA PHE A 119 -14.05 19.02 18.13
C PHE A 119 -12.92 19.93 18.62
N SER A 120 -11.73 19.38 18.85
CA SER A 120 -10.64 20.09 19.55
C SER A 120 -9.25 19.59 19.17
N ARG A 121 -9.06 19.23 17.90
CA ARG A 121 -7.75 18.88 17.32
C ARG A 121 -7.43 19.91 16.24
N HIS A 122 -6.31 20.62 16.38
CA HIS A 122 -5.88 21.67 15.44
C HIS A 122 -5.00 21.14 14.32
N ASN A 123 -4.27 20.04 14.57
CA ASN A 123 -3.37 19.40 13.61
C ASN A 123 -4.00 19.26 12.22
N VAL A 124 -3.17 19.46 11.20
CA VAL A 124 -3.60 19.61 9.80
C VAL A 124 -3.42 18.30 9.04
N LEU A 125 -4.43 17.94 8.26
CA LEU A 125 -4.51 16.75 7.43
C LEU A 125 -4.29 17.13 5.97
N HIS A 126 -3.31 16.52 5.30
CA HIS A 126 -3.22 16.57 3.85
C HIS A 126 -4.42 15.84 3.19
N LEU A 127 -4.81 16.33 2.02
CA LEU A 127 -5.96 15.89 1.24
C LEU A 127 -5.52 15.51 -0.18
N TRP A 128 -5.60 14.24 -0.54
CA TRP A 128 -5.39 13.82 -1.93
C TRP A 128 -6.44 14.46 -2.85
N PRO A 129 -6.12 14.71 -4.15
CA PRO A 129 -7.03 15.39 -5.08
C PRO A 129 -8.47 14.83 -5.13
N PHE A 130 -8.66 13.52 -5.00
CA PHE A 130 -10.01 12.94 -4.96
C PHE A 130 -10.81 13.33 -3.71
N THR A 131 -10.15 13.50 -2.55
CA THR A 131 -10.81 13.95 -1.32
C THR A 131 -11.19 15.43 -1.39
N ILE A 132 -10.37 16.25 -2.05
CA ILE A 132 -10.69 17.66 -2.33
C ILE A 132 -11.92 17.75 -3.26
N HIS A 133 -11.96 16.95 -4.32
CA HIS A 133 -13.11 16.87 -5.23
C HIS A 133 -14.38 16.36 -4.53
N ASP A 134 -14.29 15.28 -3.74
CA ASP A 134 -15.40 14.71 -2.97
C ASP A 134 -16.01 15.74 -2.00
N LEU A 135 -15.16 16.43 -1.23
CA LEU A 135 -15.58 17.47 -0.29
C LEU A 135 -16.14 18.72 -1.01
N ARG A 136 -15.55 19.15 -2.13
CA ARG A 136 -16.14 20.18 -3.01
C ARG A 136 -17.53 19.76 -3.52
N GLY A 137 -17.70 18.48 -3.84
CA GLY A 137 -18.98 17.84 -4.22
C GLY A 137 -20.01 17.78 -3.10
N LEU A 138 -19.59 17.75 -1.83
CA LEU A 138 -20.46 17.89 -0.66
C LEU A 138 -20.70 19.35 -0.24
N GLY A 139 -20.21 20.33 -1.01
CA GLY A 139 -20.39 21.76 -0.72
C GLY A 139 -19.42 22.35 0.30
N ALA A 140 -18.25 21.74 0.52
CA ALA A 140 -17.23 22.19 1.49
C ALA A 140 -16.98 23.71 1.49
N LYS A 141 -16.90 24.31 0.30
CA LYS A 141 -16.66 25.74 0.09
C LYS A 141 -17.72 26.64 0.73
N LYS A 142 -18.95 26.15 0.90
CA LYS A 142 -20.05 26.85 1.58
C LYS A 142 -19.89 26.86 3.10
N PHE A 143 -19.44 25.74 3.67
CA PHE A 143 -19.26 25.58 5.12
C PHE A 143 -17.92 26.13 5.63
N TYR A 144 -16.92 26.23 4.74
CA TYR A 144 -15.58 26.75 5.02
C TYR A 144 -15.04 27.44 3.75
N GLY A 145 -15.21 28.76 3.64
CA GLY A 145 -14.81 29.53 2.43
C GLY A 145 -13.32 29.43 2.08
N ARG A 146 -12.47 29.17 3.07
CA ARG A 146 -11.02 28.94 2.92
C ARG A 146 -10.68 27.55 2.38
N PHE A 147 -11.65 26.63 2.25
CA PHE A 147 -11.41 25.28 1.77
C PHE A 147 -10.69 25.27 0.42
N CYS A 148 -9.50 24.66 0.40
CA CYS A 148 -8.61 24.51 -0.76
C CYS A 148 -8.62 25.75 -1.69
N THR A 149 -8.38 26.94 -1.11
CA THR A 149 -8.09 28.16 -1.89
C THR A 149 -6.73 28.05 -2.55
N GLY A 150 -6.69 28.20 -3.88
CA GLY A 150 -5.46 28.22 -4.67
C GLY A 150 -4.68 26.92 -4.63
N THR A 151 -3.56 26.91 -3.90
CA THR A 151 -2.61 25.79 -3.79
C THR A 151 -2.71 25.02 -2.48
N LEU A 152 -3.69 25.34 -1.61
CA LEU A 152 -3.90 24.62 -0.36
C LEU A 152 -4.55 23.25 -0.60
N ASP A 153 -3.89 22.21 -0.13
CA ASP A 153 -4.17 20.79 -0.30
C ASP A 153 -4.37 20.08 1.06
N HIS A 154 -4.84 20.82 2.07
CA HIS A 154 -4.99 20.34 3.43
C HIS A 154 -6.12 21.04 4.20
N ILE A 155 -6.45 20.51 5.39
CA ILE A 155 -7.46 21.04 6.31
C ILE A 155 -7.16 20.64 7.76
N SER A 156 -7.32 21.53 8.74
CA SER A 156 -7.30 21.14 10.17
C SER A 156 -8.41 20.13 10.52
N ILE A 157 -8.08 19.16 11.38
CA ILE A 157 -9.01 18.07 11.75
C ILE A 157 -10.38 18.60 12.19
N ARG A 158 -10.41 19.65 13.03
CA ARG A 158 -11.66 20.26 13.50
C ARG A 158 -12.53 20.84 12.38
N GLN A 159 -11.95 21.45 11.34
CA GLN A 159 -12.72 22.03 10.24
C GLN A 159 -13.33 20.94 9.36
N LEU A 160 -12.60 19.86 9.10
CA LEU A 160 -13.14 18.69 8.38
C LEU A 160 -14.29 18.03 9.16
N GLN A 161 -14.17 17.94 10.49
CA GLN A 161 -15.25 17.45 11.35
C GLN A 161 -16.47 18.39 11.36
N LEU A 162 -16.30 19.72 11.38
CA LEU A 162 -17.40 20.69 11.31
C LEU A 162 -18.14 20.65 9.97
N LEU A 163 -17.40 20.56 8.86
CA LEU A 163 -17.91 20.43 7.50
C LEU A 163 -18.80 19.18 7.38
N LEU A 164 -18.26 18.02 7.73
CA LEU A 164 -18.98 16.74 7.61
C LEU A 164 -20.14 16.63 8.60
N LEU A 165 -20.03 17.24 9.79
CA LEU A 165 -21.15 17.35 10.73
C LEU A 165 -22.33 18.12 10.13
N LYS A 166 -22.07 19.28 9.50
CA LYS A 166 -23.13 20.07 8.85
C LYS A 166 -23.83 19.26 7.74
N VAL A 167 -23.07 18.54 6.90
CA VAL A 167 -23.64 17.66 5.86
C VAL A 167 -24.47 16.52 6.47
N ALA A 168 -23.97 15.84 7.51
CA ALA A 168 -24.67 14.73 8.16
C ALA A 168 -26.00 15.16 8.82
N LEU A 169 -26.02 16.33 9.48
CA LEU A 169 -27.23 16.91 10.06
C LEU A 169 -28.28 17.24 8.99
N LEU A 170 -27.86 17.87 7.87
CA LEU A 170 -28.74 18.19 6.75
C LEU A 170 -29.37 16.95 6.09
N LEU A 171 -28.64 15.84 6.02
CA LEU A 171 -29.14 14.55 5.52
C LEU A 171 -30.00 13.77 6.53
N GLY A 172 -30.17 14.30 7.75
CA GLY A 172 -31.02 13.73 8.78
C GLY A 172 -30.41 12.55 9.56
N VAL A 173 -29.08 12.49 9.67
CA VAL A 173 -28.38 11.59 10.60
C VAL A 173 -28.72 11.98 12.04
N GLU A 174 -28.99 10.98 12.88
CA GLU A 174 -29.27 11.15 14.31
C GLU A 174 -27.94 11.06 15.10
N ILE A 175 -27.53 12.12 15.81
CA ILE A 175 -26.19 12.19 16.43
C ILE A 175 -26.27 12.47 17.94
N HIS A 176 -25.67 11.58 18.73
CA HIS A 176 -25.64 11.64 20.20
C HIS A 176 -24.21 11.92 20.70
N TRP A 177 -24.07 12.89 21.61
CA TRP A 177 -22.78 13.44 22.07
C TRP A 177 -22.53 13.19 23.56
N GLY A 178 -21.27 13.00 23.93
CA GLY A 178 -20.91 12.59 25.30
C GLY A 178 -21.25 11.13 25.61
N VAL A 179 -21.51 10.31 24.58
CA VAL A 179 -21.94 8.91 24.72
C VAL A 179 -20.85 7.98 24.17
N THR A 180 -20.33 7.12 25.04
CA THR A 180 -19.27 6.16 24.73
C THR A 180 -19.88 4.78 24.46
N PHE A 181 -19.62 4.21 23.29
CA PHE A 181 -19.88 2.80 23.02
C PHE A 181 -18.85 1.93 23.73
N THR A 182 -19.30 0.89 24.45
CA THR A 182 -18.42 -0.04 25.19
C THR A 182 -18.47 -1.47 24.69
N GLY A 183 -19.53 -1.89 23.99
CA GLY A 183 -19.68 -3.26 23.51
C GLY A 183 -21.06 -3.53 22.89
N LEU A 184 -21.29 -4.75 22.42
CA LEU A 184 -22.59 -5.19 21.89
C LEU A 184 -23.44 -5.88 22.95
N LEU A 185 -24.75 -5.63 22.90
CA LEU A 185 -25.77 -6.34 23.66
C LEU A 185 -26.47 -7.32 22.70
N PRO A 186 -26.19 -8.63 22.79
CA PRO A 186 -26.74 -9.61 21.86
C PRO A 186 -28.25 -9.84 22.08
N PRO A 187 -29.00 -10.21 21.04
CA PRO A 187 -30.45 -10.39 21.09
C PRO A 187 -30.84 -11.44 22.13
N SER A 188 -31.73 -11.07 23.06
CA SER A 188 -32.07 -11.92 24.20
C SER A 188 -33.02 -13.06 23.84
N GLN A 189 -33.86 -12.87 22.83
CA GLN A 189 -34.82 -13.85 22.30
C GLN A 189 -34.94 -13.73 20.77
N LYS A 190 -35.51 -14.75 20.11
CA LYS A 190 -35.77 -14.73 18.67
C LYS A 190 -36.79 -13.63 18.33
N GLY A 191 -36.43 -12.74 17.40
CA GLY A 191 -37.24 -11.58 17.01
C GLY A 191 -36.84 -10.26 17.67
N MET A 192 -35.84 -10.25 18.56
CA MET A 192 -35.13 -9.02 18.96
C MET A 192 -33.89 -8.82 18.09
N GLY A 193 -33.53 -7.57 17.82
CA GLY A 193 -32.27 -7.19 17.16
C GLY A 193 -31.07 -7.04 18.11
N TRP A 194 -29.93 -6.66 17.54
CA TRP A 194 -28.72 -6.32 18.29
C TRP A 194 -28.79 -4.89 18.80
N ARG A 195 -28.24 -4.63 20.00
CA ARG A 195 -28.22 -3.30 20.64
C ARG A 195 -26.82 -2.95 21.12
N ALA A 196 -26.62 -1.69 21.51
CA ALA A 196 -25.33 -1.19 22.00
C ALA A 196 -25.30 -1.08 23.53
N GLN A 197 -24.16 -1.44 24.12
CA GLN A 197 -23.83 -1.03 25.48
C GLN A 197 -23.18 0.36 25.42
N LEU A 198 -23.78 1.33 26.11
CA LEU A 198 -23.42 2.74 26.05
C LEU A 198 -23.21 3.30 27.47
N GLN A 199 -22.24 4.21 27.63
CA GLN A 199 -21.93 4.91 28.88
C GLN A 199 -21.73 6.42 28.67
N PRO A 200 -22.27 7.31 29.53
CA PRO A 200 -23.20 7.03 30.64
C PRO A 200 -24.54 6.48 30.13
N ASN A 201 -25.44 6.07 31.04
CA ASN A 201 -26.75 5.52 30.67
C ASN A 201 -27.45 6.43 29.64
N PRO A 202 -27.74 5.93 28.43
CA PRO A 202 -28.36 6.72 27.36
C PRO A 202 -29.84 6.97 27.64
N SER A 203 -30.48 7.80 26.81
CA SER A 203 -31.95 7.91 26.81
C SER A 203 -32.60 6.58 26.44
N ASP A 204 -33.82 6.32 26.92
CA ASP A 204 -34.53 5.04 26.68
C ASP A 204 -34.65 4.70 25.19
N GLN A 205 -34.84 5.70 24.33
CA GLN A 205 -34.93 5.55 22.87
C GLN A 205 -33.62 5.05 22.25
N LEU A 206 -32.47 5.46 22.78
CA LEU A 206 -31.15 5.02 22.31
C LEU A 206 -30.73 3.71 23.00
N ALA A 207 -31.12 3.48 24.26
CA ALA A 207 -30.96 2.20 24.96
C ALA A 207 -31.71 1.05 24.27
N GLN A 208 -32.87 1.36 23.69
CA GLN A 208 -33.73 0.42 22.97
C GLN A 208 -33.48 0.41 21.46
N TYR A 209 -32.48 1.15 20.95
CA TYR A 209 -32.21 1.18 19.51
C TYR A 209 -31.59 -0.13 19.02
N GLU A 210 -32.36 -0.88 18.25
CA GLU A 210 -31.93 -2.10 17.56
C GLU A 210 -31.38 -1.79 16.16
N PHE A 211 -30.24 -2.41 15.83
CA PHE A 211 -29.54 -2.24 14.56
C PHE A 211 -29.07 -3.58 13.96
N ASP A 212 -28.90 -3.62 12.64
CA ASP A 212 -28.35 -4.74 11.88
C ASP A 212 -26.97 -4.45 11.27
N VAL A 213 -26.48 -3.21 11.40
CA VAL A 213 -25.13 -2.79 10.98
C VAL A 213 -24.46 -1.95 12.08
N LEU A 214 -23.20 -2.28 12.39
CA LEU A 214 -22.30 -1.49 13.24
C LEU A 214 -21.06 -1.05 12.46
N ILE A 215 -20.86 0.25 12.32
CA ILE A 215 -19.61 0.83 11.77
C ILE A 215 -18.77 1.39 12.92
N SER A 216 -17.60 0.81 13.18
CA SER A 216 -16.60 1.41 14.07
C SER A 216 -15.71 2.40 13.30
N ALA A 217 -15.70 3.65 13.73
CA ALA A 217 -14.82 4.71 13.25
C ALA A 217 -14.18 5.48 14.43
N ALA A 218 -13.91 4.75 15.52
CA ALA A 218 -13.56 5.32 16.83
C ALA A 218 -12.10 5.79 16.98
N GLY A 219 -11.26 5.54 15.96
CA GLY A 219 -9.81 5.76 15.95
C GLY A 219 -9.02 4.58 16.52
N SER A 220 -7.70 4.52 16.28
CA SER A 220 -6.85 3.32 16.54
C SER A 220 -6.91 2.76 17.96
N LYS A 221 -7.31 3.56 18.96
CA LYS A 221 -7.44 3.13 20.36
C LYS A 221 -8.79 2.48 20.74
N PHE A 222 -9.67 2.15 19.77
CA PHE A 222 -10.85 1.33 20.03
C PHE A 222 -11.27 0.50 18.81
N ILE A 223 -11.37 -0.81 19.00
CA ILE A 223 -11.79 -1.82 18.02
C ILE A 223 -12.80 -2.75 18.73
N PRO A 224 -13.95 -3.11 18.12
CA PRO A 224 -14.96 -3.97 18.75
C PRO A 224 -14.47 -5.41 18.99
N GLU A 225 -15.14 -6.10 19.92
CA GLU A 225 -14.90 -7.53 20.20
C GLU A 225 -15.05 -8.40 18.94
N GLY A 226 -14.15 -9.38 18.80
CA GLY A 226 -14.07 -10.28 17.64
C GLY A 226 -13.07 -9.87 16.56
N PHE A 227 -12.63 -8.61 16.51
CA PHE A 227 -11.57 -8.16 15.60
C PHE A 227 -10.19 -8.31 16.23
N SER A 228 -9.26 -8.90 15.48
CA SER A 228 -7.83 -9.02 15.78
C SER A 228 -7.01 -7.93 15.09
N VAL A 229 -5.85 -7.60 15.67
CA VAL A 229 -4.97 -6.51 15.21
C VAL A 229 -3.55 -7.02 15.08
N ARG A 230 -2.91 -6.73 13.95
CA ARG A 230 -1.47 -6.88 13.74
C ARG A 230 -0.80 -5.54 13.99
N GLU A 231 0.12 -5.51 14.95
CA GLU A 231 1.05 -4.40 15.14
C GLU A 231 2.35 -4.71 14.40
N LEU A 232 2.76 -3.81 13.49
CA LEU A 232 4.08 -3.84 12.88
C LEU A 232 4.91 -2.71 13.49
N ARG A 233 5.94 -3.04 14.26
CA ARG A 233 6.94 -2.08 14.77
C ARG A 233 8.09 -1.94 13.78
N GLY A 234 8.32 -0.72 13.30
CA GLY A 234 9.48 -0.34 12.50
C GLY A 234 10.70 0.02 13.36
N LYS A 235 11.58 0.87 12.82
CA LYS A 235 12.61 1.57 13.63
C LYS A 235 11.93 2.62 14.52
N LEU A 236 12.52 2.89 15.69
CA LEU A 236 11.97 3.82 16.68
C LEU A 236 11.86 5.23 16.08
N ALA A 237 10.62 5.68 15.86
CA ALA A 237 10.31 6.98 15.26
C ALA A 237 9.41 7.78 16.21
N ILE A 238 9.85 8.98 16.59
CA ILE A 238 9.09 9.85 17.51
C ILE A 238 8.58 11.05 16.72
N GLY A 239 7.26 11.10 16.51
CA GLY A 239 6.58 12.21 15.86
C GLY A 239 6.33 13.35 16.84
N ILE A 240 6.69 14.57 16.49
CA ILE A 240 6.33 15.78 17.22
C ILE A 240 5.45 16.64 16.32
N THR A 241 4.31 17.10 16.84
CA THR A 241 3.45 18.07 16.16
C THR A 241 3.33 19.35 16.98
N ALA A 242 3.41 20.50 16.33
CA ALA A 242 3.21 21.82 16.94
C ALA A 242 2.23 22.66 16.12
N ASN A 243 1.36 23.41 16.80
CA ASN A 243 0.49 24.40 16.20
C ASN A 243 0.85 25.78 16.77
N PHE A 244 1.24 26.72 15.91
CA PHE A 244 1.47 28.12 16.29
C PHE A 244 0.32 29.02 15.79
N VAL A 245 0.13 30.16 16.44
CA VAL A 245 -0.91 31.14 16.08
C VAL A 245 -0.63 31.68 14.68
N ASN A 246 -1.60 31.56 13.77
CA ASN A 246 -1.56 32.21 12.46
C ASN A 246 -2.30 33.55 12.54
N GLY A 247 -1.53 34.64 12.68
CA GLY A 247 -2.02 36.02 12.71
C GLY A 247 -2.54 36.50 11.36
N ARG A 248 -2.26 35.75 10.28
CA ARG A 248 -2.72 36.01 8.90
C ARG A 248 -2.24 37.37 8.35
N THR A 249 -1.11 37.85 8.85
CA THR A 249 -0.40 39.01 8.29
C THR A 249 0.13 38.71 6.89
N VAL A 250 0.47 39.77 6.14
CA VAL A 250 1.07 39.61 4.80
C VAL A 250 2.41 38.86 4.88
N ALA A 251 3.23 39.12 5.90
CA ALA A 251 4.51 38.45 6.10
C ALA A 251 4.34 36.93 6.28
N GLU A 252 3.50 36.51 7.23
CA GLU A 252 3.14 35.09 7.43
C GLU A 252 2.57 34.46 6.15
N THR A 253 1.74 35.20 5.42
CA THR A 253 1.09 34.72 4.18
C THR A 253 2.11 34.46 3.06
N GLN A 254 3.24 35.16 3.02
CA GLN A 254 4.31 34.97 2.03
C GLN A 254 5.34 33.87 2.39
N VAL A 255 5.36 33.34 3.62
CA VAL A 255 6.26 32.22 3.97
C VAL A 255 5.89 30.97 3.16
N PRO A 256 6.79 30.31 2.41
CA PRO A 256 6.46 29.09 1.69
C PRO A 256 6.12 27.96 2.67
N GLU A 257 5.16 27.12 2.29
CA GLU A 257 4.87 25.86 2.99
C GLU A 257 5.95 24.82 2.68
N ILE A 258 6.09 23.82 3.55
CA ILE A 258 7.02 22.70 3.34
C ILE A 258 6.15 21.45 3.18
N SER A 259 5.86 21.07 1.92
CA SER A 259 5.01 19.91 1.59
C SER A 259 5.55 18.63 2.23
N GLY A 260 6.87 18.51 2.27
CA GLY A 260 7.59 17.57 3.11
C GLY A 260 9.06 17.54 2.71
N VAL A 261 9.95 17.78 3.67
CA VAL A 261 11.39 17.65 3.49
C VAL A 261 11.85 16.47 4.33
N ALA A 262 12.39 15.44 3.66
CA ALA A 262 12.95 14.24 4.29
C ALA A 262 14.48 14.31 4.28
N ARG A 263 15.13 13.71 5.29
CA ARG A 263 16.59 13.70 5.40
C ARG A 263 17.29 13.05 4.22
N ILE A 264 16.64 12.07 3.60
CA ILE A 264 17.06 11.35 2.39
C ILE A 264 17.36 12.33 1.24
N TYR A 265 16.49 13.32 1.09
CA TYR A 265 16.56 14.36 0.07
C TYR A 265 17.55 15.44 0.52
N ASN A 266 17.06 16.40 1.30
CA ASN A 266 17.81 17.59 1.65
C ASN A 266 18.74 17.35 2.86
N GLN A 267 19.73 16.47 2.70
CA GLN A 267 20.74 16.17 3.73
C GLN A 267 21.42 17.44 4.24
N SER A 268 21.69 18.41 3.37
CA SER A 268 22.35 19.67 3.74
C SER A 268 21.50 20.51 4.69
N PHE A 269 20.18 20.59 4.49
CA PHE A 269 19.25 21.24 5.41
C PHE A 269 19.31 20.64 6.82
N PHE A 270 19.24 19.30 6.94
CA PHE A 270 19.27 18.65 8.26
C PHE A 270 20.65 18.71 8.93
N GLN A 271 21.74 18.62 8.16
CA GLN A 271 23.08 18.86 8.70
C GLN A 271 23.22 20.30 9.22
N ASN A 272 22.66 21.29 8.52
CA ASN A 272 22.74 22.69 8.94
C ASN A 272 21.82 22.99 10.13
N LEU A 273 20.61 22.39 10.18
CA LEU A 273 19.74 22.40 11.37
C LEU A 273 20.49 21.85 12.59
N PHE A 274 21.12 20.68 12.43
CA PHE A 274 21.90 20.03 13.49
C PHE A 274 23.07 20.90 13.96
N LYS A 275 23.85 21.48 13.03
CA LYS A 275 24.97 22.37 13.34
C LYS A 275 24.52 23.66 14.05
N ALA A 276 23.36 24.21 13.70
CA ALA A 276 22.86 25.47 14.26
C ALA A 276 22.12 25.31 15.60
N THR A 277 21.41 24.19 15.80
CA THR A 277 20.46 24.01 16.93
C THR A 277 20.71 22.78 17.80
N GLY A 278 21.54 21.84 17.34
CA GLY A 278 21.72 20.53 17.97
C GLY A 278 20.53 19.57 17.78
N ILE A 279 19.51 19.94 17.01
CA ILE A 279 18.32 19.13 16.70
C ILE A 279 18.63 18.15 15.56
N ASP A 280 18.32 16.85 15.74
CA ASP A 280 18.46 15.82 14.69
C ASP A 280 17.09 15.24 14.30
N LEU A 281 16.62 15.60 13.09
CA LEU A 281 15.35 15.16 12.51
C LEU A 281 15.55 14.22 11.32
N GLU A 282 14.49 13.49 10.98
CA GLU A 282 14.39 12.60 9.83
C GLU A 282 13.45 13.17 8.75
N ASN A 283 12.46 13.96 9.16
CA ASN A 283 11.62 14.76 8.28
C ASN A 283 11.04 15.97 9.02
N ILE A 284 10.61 16.97 8.24
CA ILE A 284 9.77 18.08 8.70
C ILE A 284 8.79 18.50 7.59
N VAL A 285 7.57 18.87 8.01
CA VAL A 285 6.45 19.30 7.17
C VAL A 285 5.85 20.57 7.81
N TYR A 286 5.46 21.55 7.00
CA TYR A 286 4.83 22.80 7.42
C TYR A 286 3.62 23.14 6.54
N TYR A 287 2.44 23.28 7.16
CA TYR A 287 1.18 23.69 6.52
C TYR A 287 0.60 24.96 7.17
N LYS A 288 -0.04 25.82 6.38
CA LYS A 288 -0.56 27.13 6.81
C LYS A 288 -2.09 27.15 6.77
N ASP A 289 -2.72 26.70 7.86
CA ASP A 289 -4.16 26.49 7.97
C ASP A 289 -4.80 27.55 8.90
N ASP A 290 -5.75 27.16 9.76
CA ASP A 290 -6.16 27.95 10.94
C ASP A 290 -5.01 28.19 11.94
N THR A 291 -3.93 27.40 11.85
CA THR A 291 -2.66 27.55 12.60
C THR A 291 -1.47 27.35 11.66
N HIS A 292 -0.29 27.81 12.05
CA HIS A 292 0.96 27.35 11.44
C HIS A 292 1.28 25.98 12.03
N TYR A 293 1.00 24.93 11.27
CA TYR A 293 1.14 23.55 11.71
C TYR A 293 2.44 22.94 11.24
N PHE A 294 3.20 22.37 12.18
CA PHE A 294 4.40 21.60 11.91
C PHE A 294 4.21 20.17 12.38
N VAL A 295 4.69 19.21 11.58
CA VAL A 295 4.96 17.84 12.02
C VAL A 295 6.38 17.44 11.61
N MET A 296 7.10 16.81 12.54
CA MET A 296 8.49 16.41 12.37
C MET A 296 8.74 15.06 13.03
N THR A 297 9.63 14.25 12.47
CA THR A 297 10.12 13.02 13.13
C THR A 297 11.51 13.27 13.69
N ALA A 298 11.67 13.10 15.00
CA ALA A 298 12.89 13.38 15.74
C ALA A 298 13.52 12.10 16.28
N LYS A 299 14.85 12.02 16.27
CA LYS A 299 15.56 10.86 16.84
C LYS A 299 15.62 10.94 18.36
N LYS A 300 15.38 9.82 19.05
CA LYS A 300 15.41 9.70 20.52
C LYS A 300 16.66 10.36 21.14
N GLN A 301 17.84 10.09 20.60
CA GLN A 301 19.11 10.63 21.10
C GLN A 301 19.21 12.17 21.01
N SER A 302 18.54 12.82 20.05
CA SER A 302 18.44 14.29 20.02
C SER A 302 17.52 14.81 21.12
N LEU A 303 16.38 14.15 21.34
CA LEU A 303 15.42 14.50 22.39
C LEU A 303 16.00 14.32 23.81
N LEU A 304 16.78 13.25 24.03
CA LEU A 304 17.52 13.04 25.27
C LEU A 304 18.61 14.11 25.47
N ARG A 305 19.47 14.35 24.46
CA ARG A 305 20.56 15.35 24.53
C ARG A 305 20.06 16.77 24.79
N LEU A 306 18.89 17.13 24.26
CA LEU A 306 18.26 18.45 24.44
C LEU A 306 17.33 18.52 25.66
N GLY A 307 17.26 17.45 26.47
CA GLY A 307 16.48 17.40 27.70
C GLY A 307 14.97 17.41 27.51
N VAL A 308 14.48 17.03 26.32
CA VAL A 308 13.05 16.84 26.01
C VAL A 308 12.50 15.57 26.67
N LEU A 309 13.35 14.55 26.81
CA LEU A 309 13.09 13.32 27.54
C LEU A 309 14.02 13.25 28.76
N ARG A 310 13.50 12.93 29.95
CA ARG A 310 14.28 12.85 31.21
C ARG A 310 15.21 11.64 31.25
N GLN A 311 14.74 10.49 30.77
CA GLN A 311 15.43 9.21 30.79
C GLN A 311 15.17 8.41 29.50
N ASP A 312 16.07 7.48 29.20
CA ASP A 312 15.92 6.53 28.09
C ASP A 312 15.24 5.25 28.58
N PHE A 313 13.99 5.04 28.15
CA PHE A 313 13.22 3.83 28.40
C PHE A 313 13.16 2.95 27.15
N ALA A 314 13.28 1.63 27.32
CA ALA A 314 13.22 0.67 26.23
C ALA A 314 11.79 0.46 25.65
N ASP A 315 10.76 0.82 26.41
CA ASP A 315 9.35 0.78 26.02
C ASP A 315 8.85 2.17 25.62
N THR A 316 8.19 2.28 24.46
CA THR A 316 7.83 3.58 23.89
C THR A 316 6.71 4.29 24.64
N ASP A 317 5.74 3.56 25.20
CA ASP A 317 4.66 4.16 26.00
C ASP A 317 5.20 4.81 27.29
N GLN A 318 6.19 4.19 27.93
CA GLN A 318 6.94 4.79 29.04
C GLN A 318 7.86 5.93 28.57
N LEU A 319 8.56 5.76 27.45
CA LEU A 319 9.45 6.78 26.87
C LEU A 319 8.70 8.08 26.55
N LEU A 320 7.49 8.00 26.02
CA LEU A 320 6.65 9.15 25.64
C LEU A 320 5.55 9.49 26.68
N SER A 321 5.68 8.96 27.90
CA SER A 321 4.81 9.30 29.02
C SER A 321 4.92 10.79 29.40
N SER A 322 3.87 11.34 30.02
CA SER A 322 3.88 12.69 30.61
C SER A 322 5.01 12.90 31.61
N ASP A 323 5.43 11.81 32.25
CA ASP A 323 6.33 11.81 33.40
C ASP A 323 7.80 11.67 32.93
N ASN A 324 8.02 11.26 31.68
CA ASN A 324 9.33 11.34 31.01
C ASN A 324 9.50 12.60 30.14
N ILE A 325 8.43 13.13 29.54
CA ILE A 325 8.50 14.34 28.71
C ILE A 325 8.66 15.61 29.55
N VAL A 326 9.59 16.50 29.15
CA VAL A 326 9.80 17.84 29.72
C VAL A 326 9.13 18.90 28.82
N PRO A 327 7.99 19.48 29.22
CA PRO A 327 7.25 20.42 28.37
C PRO A 327 8.08 21.62 27.93
N GLU A 328 8.86 22.23 28.84
CA GLU A 328 9.65 23.44 28.61
C GLU A 328 10.83 23.22 27.66
N ALA A 329 11.29 21.97 27.52
CA ALA A 329 12.26 21.58 26.50
C ALA A 329 11.55 21.25 25.17
N LEU A 330 10.40 20.56 25.19
CA LEU A 330 9.58 20.30 24.01
C LEU A 330 9.11 21.60 23.32
N HIS A 331 8.69 22.61 24.10
CA HIS A 331 8.31 23.94 23.61
C HIS A 331 9.47 24.67 22.90
N ARG A 332 10.71 24.48 23.36
CA ARG A 332 11.90 25.06 22.71
C ARG A 332 12.25 24.28 21.46
N PHE A 333 12.47 22.98 21.58
CA PHE A 333 12.74 22.06 20.47
C PHE A 333 11.80 22.29 19.26
N ALA A 334 10.49 22.36 19.50
CA ALA A 334 9.51 22.55 18.43
C ALA A 334 9.52 23.98 17.84
N ARG A 335 9.82 25.02 18.64
CA ARG A 335 9.97 26.40 18.15
C ARG A 335 11.24 26.53 17.32
N ASP A 336 12.37 26.08 17.86
CA ASP A 336 13.69 26.28 17.28
C ASP A 336 13.80 25.52 15.93
N ALA A 337 13.17 24.35 15.82
CA ALA A 337 13.02 23.63 14.56
C ALA A 337 12.12 24.36 13.53
N ALA A 338 10.99 24.95 13.97
CA ALA A 338 10.06 25.67 13.10
C ALA A 338 10.62 27.02 12.61
N ASP A 339 11.35 27.73 13.47
CA ASP A 339 12.05 28.97 13.17
C ASP A 339 13.15 28.75 12.12
N PHE A 340 14.02 27.75 12.34
CA PHE A 340 15.05 27.37 11.37
C PHE A 340 14.45 26.94 10.03
N ALA A 341 13.41 26.10 10.05
CA ALA A 341 12.74 25.60 8.85
C ALA A 341 12.05 26.70 8.02
N THR A 342 11.64 27.81 8.65
CA THR A 342 11.05 28.98 7.97
C THR A 342 12.03 30.15 7.81
N HIS A 343 13.30 29.96 8.18
CA HIS A 343 14.35 30.98 8.16
C HIS A 343 13.98 32.27 8.93
N GLY A 344 13.32 32.13 10.08
CA GLY A 344 12.84 33.27 10.89
C GLY A 344 11.73 34.11 10.26
N LYS A 345 11.19 33.73 9.09
CA LYS A 345 10.18 34.53 8.37
C LYS A 345 8.81 34.55 9.05
N LEU A 346 8.57 33.67 10.02
CA LEU A 346 7.40 33.71 10.91
C LEU A 346 7.59 34.65 12.12
N GLY A 347 8.76 35.28 12.30
CA GLY A 347 9.07 36.10 13.46
C GLY A 347 9.28 35.25 14.71
N ASN A 348 8.63 35.59 15.82
CA ASN A 348 8.65 34.78 17.04
C ASN A 348 7.30 34.03 17.18
N PRO A 349 7.20 32.75 16.75
CA PRO A 349 5.92 32.07 16.70
C PRO A 349 5.42 31.69 18.10
N GLU A 350 4.25 32.23 18.46
CA GLU A 350 3.52 31.89 19.68
C GLU A 350 2.72 30.60 19.50
N PHE A 351 2.71 29.73 20.49
CA PHE A 351 1.93 28.48 20.42
C PHE A 351 0.42 28.77 20.46
N ALA A 352 -0.34 28.07 19.61
CA ALA A 352 -1.78 27.99 19.76
C ALA A 352 -2.15 27.25 21.07
N CYS A 353 -3.39 27.38 21.52
CA CYS A 353 -3.88 26.70 22.72
C CYS A 353 -4.55 25.36 22.39
N ASP A 354 -4.13 24.31 23.09
CA ASP A 354 -4.71 22.97 23.03
C ASP A 354 -6.14 22.95 23.64
N ALA A 355 -6.79 21.78 23.58
CA ALA A 355 -8.14 21.56 24.10
C ALA A 355 -8.33 21.86 25.62
N ARG A 356 -7.25 22.12 26.36
CA ARG A 356 -7.14 22.38 27.80
C ARG A 356 -6.55 23.77 28.12
N GLY A 357 -6.19 24.58 27.12
CA GLY A 357 -5.58 25.91 27.31
C GLY A 357 -4.06 25.89 27.55
N ARG A 358 -3.36 24.82 27.16
CA ARG A 358 -1.89 24.70 27.22
C ARG A 358 -1.31 24.94 25.81
N PRO A 359 0.00 25.22 25.64
CA PRO A 359 0.63 25.26 24.33
C PRO A 359 0.36 23.96 23.53
N ASP A 360 -0.05 24.11 22.27
CA ASP A 360 -0.48 23.01 21.41
C ASP A 360 0.73 22.34 20.72
N VAL A 361 1.53 21.66 21.54
CA VAL A 361 2.60 20.75 21.13
C VAL A 361 2.38 19.37 21.76
N ALA A 362 2.70 18.31 21.02
CA ALA A 362 2.63 16.93 21.50
C ALA A 362 3.64 16.03 20.79
N ALA A 363 4.12 14.99 21.51
CA ALA A 363 4.89 13.89 20.96
C ALA A 363 4.01 12.63 20.84
N PHE A 364 4.32 11.78 19.87
CA PHE A 364 3.58 10.57 19.50
C PHE A 364 4.55 9.48 19.07
N ASP A 365 4.19 8.21 19.30
CA ASP A 365 4.89 7.09 18.70
C ASP A 365 4.49 6.95 17.23
N PHE A 366 5.49 6.91 16.33
CA PHE A 366 5.34 6.57 14.91
C PHE A 366 5.98 5.20 14.57
N THR A 367 6.52 4.50 15.57
CA THR A 367 7.16 3.18 15.45
C THR A 367 6.14 2.07 15.21
N SER A 368 5.06 2.07 15.99
CA SER A 368 3.95 1.13 15.89
C SER A 368 3.01 1.53 14.75
N MET A 369 2.70 0.59 13.86
CA MET A 369 1.64 0.76 12.86
C MET A 369 0.64 -0.37 13.02
N THR A 370 -0.54 -0.04 13.55
CA THR A 370 -1.62 -1.01 13.75
C THR A 370 -2.46 -1.22 12.48
N ARG A 371 -2.82 -2.48 12.22
CA ARG A 371 -3.70 -2.88 11.11
C ARG A 371 -4.63 -4.01 11.60
N ALA A 372 -5.93 -3.90 11.35
CA ALA A 372 -6.86 -5.00 11.63
C ALA A 372 -6.57 -6.22 10.71
N GLU A 373 -6.87 -7.44 11.15
CA GLU A 373 -6.70 -8.63 10.30
C GLU A 373 -7.77 -8.70 9.20
N SER A 374 -9.02 -8.39 9.54
CA SER A 374 -10.13 -8.17 8.59
C SER A 374 -10.69 -6.76 8.71
N ALA A 375 -11.36 -6.30 7.65
CA ALA A 375 -12.13 -5.06 7.67
C ALA A 375 -13.55 -5.24 8.19
N SER A 376 -14.07 -6.47 8.13
CA SER A 376 -15.46 -6.81 8.45
C SER A 376 -15.61 -8.16 9.18
N ARG A 377 -16.74 -8.33 9.87
CA ARG A 377 -17.23 -9.58 10.48
C ARG A 377 -18.76 -9.61 10.46
N VAL A 378 -19.37 -10.78 10.59
CA VAL A 378 -20.81 -10.93 10.82
C VAL A 378 -21.04 -11.77 12.07
N GLN A 379 -21.90 -11.32 12.98
CA GLN A 379 -22.35 -12.10 14.14
C GLN A 379 -23.84 -12.47 13.97
N GLU A 380 -24.21 -13.73 14.20
CA GLU A 380 -25.62 -14.17 14.21
C GLU A 380 -25.98 -14.84 15.54
N LYS A 381 -27.08 -14.42 16.15
CA LYS A 381 -27.67 -15.07 17.34
C LYS A 381 -29.19 -15.05 17.28
N HIS A 382 -29.82 -16.17 17.62
CA HIS A 382 -31.29 -16.33 17.60
C HIS A 382 -31.97 -15.98 16.26
N GLY A 383 -31.24 -16.05 15.13
CA GLY A 383 -31.72 -15.66 13.80
C GLY A 383 -31.61 -14.16 13.48
N ALA A 384 -31.10 -13.33 14.40
CA ALA A 384 -30.80 -11.93 14.16
C ALA A 384 -29.31 -11.75 13.90
N ARG A 385 -28.98 -11.12 12.77
CA ARG A 385 -27.62 -10.84 12.31
C ARG A 385 -27.21 -9.40 12.62
N VAL A 386 -25.92 -9.18 12.78
CA VAL A 386 -25.29 -7.86 12.69
C VAL A 386 -24.04 -7.94 11.83
N LEU A 387 -23.93 -7.04 10.85
CA LEU A 387 -22.70 -6.77 10.09
C LEU A 387 -21.85 -5.79 10.89
N LEU A 388 -20.58 -6.12 11.14
CA LEU A 388 -19.61 -5.24 11.79
C LEU A 388 -18.56 -4.82 10.77
N GLU A 389 -18.21 -3.54 10.73
CA GLU A 389 -17.13 -3.01 9.88
C GLU A 389 -16.23 -2.00 10.62
N LEU A 390 -14.96 -1.94 10.21
CA LEU A 390 -13.98 -0.96 10.67
C LEU A 390 -13.68 0.08 9.58
N VAL A 391 -13.60 1.37 9.94
CA VAL A 391 -13.34 2.48 9.02
C VAL A 391 -12.38 3.52 9.63
N GLY A 392 -11.40 3.98 8.84
CA GLY A 392 -10.40 4.98 9.27
C GLY A 392 -9.30 4.38 10.15
N ASP A 393 -8.80 5.16 11.11
CA ASP A 393 -7.58 4.85 11.88
C ASP A 393 -7.67 3.53 12.69
N CYS A 394 -8.87 2.97 12.93
CA CYS A 394 -9.05 1.66 13.57
C CYS A 394 -8.99 0.46 12.60
N LEU A 395 -8.94 0.71 11.29
CA LEU A 395 -8.80 -0.31 10.24
C LEU A 395 -7.34 -0.39 9.73
N VAL A 396 -6.74 0.77 9.48
CA VAL A 396 -5.32 0.95 9.14
C VAL A 396 -4.86 2.25 9.76
N GLU A 397 -3.84 2.20 10.62
CA GLU A 397 -3.27 3.40 11.23
C GLU A 397 -2.47 4.20 10.19
N PRO A 398 -2.78 5.50 9.97
CA PRO A 398 -2.11 6.29 8.97
C PRO A 398 -0.79 6.85 9.49
N PHE A 399 0.28 6.71 8.71
CA PHE A 399 1.50 7.47 8.95
C PHE A 399 1.29 8.91 8.47
N TRP A 400 1.30 9.88 9.40
CA TRP A 400 0.83 11.25 9.14
C TRP A 400 1.68 12.04 8.14
N PRO A 401 3.03 11.93 8.12
CA PRO A 401 3.85 12.62 7.12
C PRO A 401 3.47 12.27 5.66
N LEU A 402 3.13 11.02 5.37
CA LEU A 402 2.65 10.59 4.04
C LEU A 402 1.21 11.08 3.68
N GLY A 403 0.53 11.80 4.56
CA GLY A 403 -0.81 12.37 4.29
C GLY A 403 -1.94 11.36 4.03
N THR A 404 -1.72 10.06 4.27
CA THR A 404 -2.60 8.98 3.79
C THR A 404 -3.97 8.88 4.49
N GLY A 405 -4.12 9.48 5.67
CA GLY A 405 -5.24 9.18 6.58
C GLY A 405 -6.63 9.50 6.05
N VAL A 406 -6.84 10.72 5.53
CA VAL A 406 -8.16 11.11 4.99
C VAL A 406 -8.50 10.28 3.75
N ALA A 407 -7.52 10.08 2.86
CA ALA A 407 -7.70 9.29 1.66
C ALA A 407 -8.11 7.85 1.97
N ARG A 408 -7.30 7.11 2.72
CA ARG A 408 -7.58 5.70 3.06
C ARG A 408 -8.81 5.55 3.94
N GLY A 409 -9.05 6.50 4.85
CA GLY A 409 -10.26 6.55 5.67
C GLY A 409 -11.54 6.80 4.86
N PHE A 410 -11.48 7.61 3.80
CA PHE A 410 -12.62 7.85 2.90
C PHE A 410 -12.86 6.67 1.95
N LEU A 411 -11.81 6.02 1.46
CA LEU A 411 -11.94 4.79 0.66
C LEU A 411 -12.57 3.66 1.48
N ALA A 412 -12.10 3.45 2.71
CA ALA A 412 -12.74 2.52 3.64
C ALA A 412 -14.21 2.88 3.94
N ALA A 413 -14.56 4.17 4.00
CA ALA A 413 -15.95 4.61 4.17
C ALA A 413 -16.83 4.30 2.94
N PHE A 414 -16.28 4.41 1.72
CA PHE A 414 -16.99 4.01 0.49
C PHE A 414 -17.12 2.50 0.35
N ASP A 415 -16.07 1.74 0.68
CA ASP A 415 -16.07 0.28 0.63
C ASP A 415 -17.02 -0.32 1.67
N ALA A 416 -17.13 0.31 2.85
CA ALA A 416 -18.16 -0.02 3.85
C ALA A 416 -19.58 0.32 3.37
N ALA A 417 -19.83 1.54 2.89
CA ALA A 417 -21.15 1.91 2.38
C ALA A 417 -21.61 1.04 1.20
N TRP A 418 -20.68 0.62 0.32
CA TRP A 418 -20.94 -0.37 -0.73
C TRP A 418 -21.30 -1.75 -0.15
N THR A 419 -20.62 -2.18 0.90
CA THR A 419 -20.84 -3.47 1.59
C THR A 419 -22.18 -3.50 2.32
N VAL A 420 -22.57 -2.40 2.97
CA VAL A 420 -23.92 -2.21 3.51
C VAL A 420 -24.99 -2.20 2.41
N LYS A 421 -24.68 -1.69 1.20
CA LYS A 421 -25.59 -1.81 0.06
C LYS A 421 -25.83 -3.27 -0.34
N MET A 422 -24.78 -4.08 -0.45
CA MET A 422 -24.90 -5.51 -0.77
C MET A 422 -25.67 -6.28 0.32
N TRP A 423 -25.41 -5.96 1.59
CA TRP A 423 -26.12 -6.49 2.74
C TRP A 423 -27.62 -6.20 2.67
N ALA A 424 -28.00 -4.94 2.44
CA ALA A 424 -29.40 -4.54 2.26
C ALA A 424 -30.07 -5.19 1.04
N GLY A 425 -29.29 -5.46 -0.02
CA GLY A 425 -29.71 -6.23 -1.19
C GLY A 425 -29.92 -7.73 -0.95
N GLY A 426 -29.65 -8.24 0.25
CA GLY A 426 -29.88 -9.64 0.62
C GLY A 426 -28.79 -10.61 0.17
N ALA A 427 -27.58 -10.13 -0.13
CA ALA A 427 -26.43 -10.99 -0.41
C ALA A 427 -26.08 -11.91 0.77
N ARG A 428 -25.46 -13.07 0.51
CA ARG A 428 -25.12 -14.03 1.58
C ARG A 428 -23.97 -13.47 2.42
N PRO A 429 -23.95 -13.65 3.76
CA PRO A 429 -22.91 -13.09 4.63
C PRO A 429 -21.47 -13.35 4.16
N LEU A 430 -21.16 -14.57 3.74
CA LEU A 430 -19.81 -14.94 3.26
C LEU A 430 -19.43 -14.29 1.92
N ASP A 431 -20.40 -13.98 1.04
CA ASP A 431 -20.13 -13.26 -0.20
C ASP A 431 -19.81 -11.78 0.10
N VAL A 432 -20.60 -11.18 1.01
CA VAL A 432 -20.41 -9.80 1.49
C VAL A 432 -19.04 -9.62 2.14
N LEU A 433 -18.65 -10.57 3.01
CA LEU A 433 -17.32 -10.61 3.64
C LEU A 433 -16.19 -10.78 2.61
N ALA A 434 -16.31 -11.76 1.69
CA ALA A 434 -15.25 -12.03 0.70
C ALA A 434 -15.01 -10.86 -0.25
N GLU A 435 -16.05 -10.16 -0.69
CA GLU A 435 -15.90 -8.93 -1.47
C GLU A 435 -15.30 -7.79 -0.64
N ARG A 436 -15.76 -7.59 0.60
CA ARG A 436 -15.24 -6.55 1.49
C ARG A 436 -13.76 -6.71 1.83
N GLU A 437 -13.30 -7.93 2.02
CA GLU A 437 -11.88 -8.25 2.26
C GLU A 437 -11.04 -8.22 0.97
N SER A 438 -11.62 -8.55 -0.19
CA SER A 438 -10.97 -8.35 -1.49
C SER A 438 -10.61 -6.87 -1.73
N LEU A 439 -11.50 -5.94 -1.35
CA LEU A 439 -11.23 -4.51 -1.36
C LEU A 439 -10.18 -4.11 -0.30
N TYR A 440 -10.20 -4.74 0.88
CA TYR A 440 -9.28 -4.42 1.97
C TYR A 440 -7.81 -4.75 1.67
N GLN A 441 -7.54 -5.79 0.87
CA GLN A 441 -6.18 -6.13 0.43
C GLN A 441 -5.50 -4.96 -0.30
N LEU A 442 -6.25 -4.19 -1.09
CA LEU A 442 -5.75 -3.05 -1.86
C LEU A 442 -5.43 -1.83 -0.98
N LEU A 443 -6.20 -1.62 0.10
CA LEU A 443 -6.26 -0.34 0.83
C LEU A 443 -4.90 0.16 1.32
N SER A 444 -4.05 -0.73 1.85
CA SER A 444 -2.72 -0.36 2.37
C SER A 444 -1.71 0.03 1.29
N GLN A 445 -1.98 -0.31 0.03
CA GLN A 445 -1.10 -0.04 -1.12
C GLN A 445 -1.54 1.19 -1.93
N THR A 446 -2.75 1.71 -1.70
CA THR A 446 -3.31 2.86 -2.43
C THR A 446 -2.40 4.09 -2.46
N SER A 447 -2.31 4.74 -3.63
CA SER A 447 -1.73 6.07 -3.84
C SER A 447 -2.48 6.79 -4.97
N PRO A 448 -2.34 8.12 -5.14
CA PRO A 448 -2.94 8.82 -6.28
C PRO A 448 -2.53 8.28 -7.67
N GLU A 449 -1.38 7.61 -7.76
CA GLU A 449 -0.78 7.11 -9.00
C GLU A 449 -1.32 5.74 -9.43
N ASN A 450 -1.69 4.88 -8.47
CA ASN A 450 -2.19 3.51 -8.73
C ASN A 450 -3.72 3.38 -8.71
N MET A 451 -4.43 4.49 -8.50
CA MET A 451 -5.89 4.57 -8.57
C MET A 451 -6.39 5.14 -9.90
N HIS A 452 -7.71 5.08 -10.14
CA HIS A 452 -8.30 5.64 -11.36
C HIS A 452 -8.05 7.16 -11.46
N ARG A 453 -7.46 7.63 -12.57
CA ARG A 453 -7.15 9.05 -12.77
C ARG A 453 -8.40 9.95 -12.91
N ASN A 454 -9.55 9.40 -13.33
CA ASN A 454 -10.77 10.19 -13.51
C ASN A 454 -11.55 10.36 -12.20
N ILE A 455 -11.01 11.22 -11.34
CA ILE A 455 -11.58 11.62 -10.04
C ILE A 455 -13.05 12.07 -10.13
N SER A 456 -13.46 12.67 -11.26
CA SER A 456 -14.83 13.17 -11.45
C SER A 456 -15.91 12.08 -11.43
N GLN A 457 -15.54 10.81 -11.67
CA GLN A 457 -16.43 9.65 -11.75
C GLN A 457 -16.43 8.78 -10.48
N TYR A 458 -15.62 9.12 -9.47
CA TYR A 458 -15.53 8.37 -8.22
C TYR A 458 -16.89 8.34 -7.50
N ASN A 459 -17.37 7.13 -7.21
CA ASN A 459 -18.59 6.91 -6.46
C ASN A 459 -18.47 5.65 -5.58
N LEU A 460 -19.57 5.18 -4.97
CA LEU A 460 -19.53 4.00 -4.10
C LEU A 460 -19.07 2.72 -4.82
N ASP A 461 -19.38 2.57 -6.11
CA ASP A 461 -18.89 1.43 -6.92
C ASP A 461 -17.35 1.36 -6.87
N PRO A 462 -16.75 0.29 -6.31
CA PRO A 462 -15.30 0.17 -6.18
C PRO A 462 -14.56 0.15 -7.53
N ALA A 463 -15.19 -0.29 -8.61
CA ALA A 463 -14.61 -0.29 -9.96
C ALA A 463 -14.45 1.14 -10.53
N SER A 464 -15.13 2.15 -9.96
CA SER A 464 -14.89 3.56 -10.29
C SER A 464 -13.60 4.13 -9.68
N ARG A 465 -13.00 3.41 -8.72
CA ARG A 465 -11.89 3.88 -7.87
C ARG A 465 -10.63 3.03 -8.06
N TYR A 466 -10.76 1.71 -8.05
CA TYR A 466 -9.66 0.75 -8.12
C TYR A 466 -9.52 0.15 -9.54
N PRO A 467 -8.44 0.45 -10.29
CA PRO A 467 -8.24 -0.11 -11.63
C PRO A 467 -7.89 -1.60 -11.57
N ASN A 468 -8.35 -2.36 -12.56
CA ASN A 468 -8.15 -3.81 -12.67
C ASN A 468 -8.62 -4.62 -11.45
N LEU A 469 -9.68 -4.14 -10.76
CA LEU A 469 -10.24 -4.75 -9.55
C LEU A 469 -10.60 -6.24 -9.76
N ASN A 470 -9.90 -7.12 -9.05
CA ASN A 470 -10.35 -8.50 -8.84
C ASN A 470 -11.22 -8.56 -7.58
N ILE A 471 -12.54 -8.47 -7.77
CA ILE A 471 -13.52 -8.48 -6.67
C ILE A 471 -13.69 -9.87 -5.99
N ARG A 472 -12.94 -10.88 -6.47
CA ARG A 472 -12.89 -12.26 -5.96
C ARG A 472 -11.45 -12.68 -5.60
N SER A 473 -10.62 -11.74 -5.14
CA SER A 473 -9.26 -12.08 -4.66
C SER A 473 -9.28 -12.85 -3.34
N VAL A 474 -10.37 -12.71 -2.57
CA VAL A 474 -10.76 -13.55 -1.43
C VAL A 474 -12.02 -14.34 -1.82
N SER A 475 -12.11 -15.61 -1.42
CA SER A 475 -13.29 -16.44 -1.63
C SER A 475 -14.18 -16.56 -0.38
N PRO A 476 -15.48 -16.88 -0.50
CA PRO A 476 -16.39 -17.09 0.64
C PRO A 476 -15.92 -18.13 1.67
N GLN A 477 -15.09 -19.10 1.26
CA GLN A 477 -14.51 -20.11 2.14
C GLN A 477 -13.36 -19.57 3.00
N GLN A 478 -12.65 -18.54 2.53
CA GLN A 478 -11.52 -17.92 3.23
C GLN A 478 -11.93 -16.92 4.32
N VAL A 479 -13.25 -16.74 4.53
CA VAL A 479 -13.85 -15.81 5.49
C VAL A 479 -14.91 -16.48 6.38
N GLU A 480 -14.94 -17.82 6.43
CA GLU A 480 -15.86 -18.56 7.32
C GLU A 480 -15.57 -18.33 8.81
N ASP A 481 -14.33 -17.98 9.15
CA ASP A 481 -13.90 -17.55 10.48
C ASP A 481 -14.33 -16.13 10.85
N LEU A 482 -14.75 -15.32 9.87
CA LEU A 482 -15.33 -13.97 10.06
C LEU A 482 -16.84 -14.00 10.28
N TYR A 483 -17.48 -15.18 10.27
CA TYR A 483 -18.92 -15.37 10.44
C TYR A 483 -19.27 -16.16 11.73
N ASP A 484 -19.46 -15.41 12.80
CA ASP A 484 -19.68 -15.89 14.17
C ASP A 484 -21.15 -16.31 14.40
N ILE A 485 -21.46 -17.59 14.19
CA ILE A 485 -22.78 -18.16 14.52
C ILE A 485 -22.78 -18.63 15.98
N ALA A 486 -23.49 -17.89 16.84
CA ALA A 486 -23.55 -18.10 18.28
C ALA A 486 -24.32 -19.37 18.68
N GLY A 487 -23.62 -20.50 18.60
CA GLY A 487 -24.10 -21.84 18.98
C GLY A 487 -22.97 -22.89 19.03
N LYS A 488 -21.97 -22.81 18.13
CA LYS A 488 -20.85 -23.77 18.04
C LYS A 488 -20.10 -23.96 19.37
N ASP A 489 -19.93 -22.90 20.17
CA ASP A 489 -19.20 -22.97 21.45
C ASP A 489 -19.94 -23.68 22.59
N LEU A 490 -21.27 -23.78 22.52
CA LEU A 490 -22.06 -24.44 23.57
C LEU A 490 -22.06 -25.96 23.42
N GLU A 491 -21.94 -26.49 22.20
CA GLU A 491 -21.84 -27.93 21.99
C GLU A 491 -20.43 -28.45 22.28
N ARG A 492 -19.39 -27.67 21.93
CA ARG A 492 -17.99 -27.95 22.30
C ARG A 492 -17.73 -28.06 23.80
N LYS A 493 -18.64 -27.55 24.65
CA LYS A 493 -18.58 -27.66 26.12
C LYS A 493 -19.66 -28.57 26.73
N LYS A 494 -20.52 -29.20 25.92
CA LYS A 494 -21.59 -30.10 26.41
C LYS A 494 -21.36 -31.58 26.16
N ASN A 495 -20.50 -31.96 25.21
CA ASN A 495 -20.24 -33.36 24.86
C ASN A 495 -19.38 -34.14 25.89
N ASP A 496 -19.43 -33.76 27.17
CA ASP A 496 -18.64 -34.35 28.27
C ASP A 496 -19.52 -34.80 29.46
N GLN A 497 -20.83 -35.02 29.23
CA GLN A 497 -21.73 -35.64 30.23
C GLN A 497 -23.01 -36.30 29.68
N THR A 498 -22.92 -37.61 29.41
CA THR A 498 -23.96 -38.67 29.58
C THR A 498 -25.26 -38.69 28.75
N ASP A 499 -25.66 -39.91 28.34
CA ASP A 499 -26.86 -40.30 27.58
C ASP A 499 -28.22 -39.98 28.22
N SER A 500 -29.27 -39.76 27.39
CA SER A 500 -30.40 -40.73 27.24
C SER A 500 -31.62 -40.23 26.41
N ALA A 501 -31.97 -41.03 25.38
CA ALA A 501 -33.33 -41.29 24.84
C ALA A 501 -34.15 -40.26 24.00
N ARG A 502 -34.19 -40.56 22.69
CA ARG A 502 -35.27 -40.37 21.67
C ARG A 502 -35.55 -38.99 21.02
N PRO A 503 -36.05 -38.96 19.75
CA PRO A 503 -35.89 -37.80 18.86
C PRO A 503 -37.20 -37.06 18.47
N PRO A 504 -37.10 -35.83 17.93
CA PRO A 504 -38.10 -35.19 17.06
C PRO A 504 -38.15 -35.79 15.64
N ALA A 505 -39.11 -35.34 14.83
CA ALA A 505 -39.32 -35.75 13.43
C ALA A 505 -38.42 -34.99 12.43
N PRO A 506 -38.20 -35.50 11.20
CA PRO A 506 -37.21 -34.95 10.27
C PRO A 506 -37.72 -33.77 9.42
N GLU A 507 -36.86 -32.76 9.27
CA GLU A 507 -36.85 -31.85 8.12
C GLU A 507 -35.80 -32.35 7.08
N PRO A 508 -35.80 -31.89 5.81
CA PRO A 508 -35.20 -32.67 4.71
C PRO A 508 -33.67 -32.70 4.74
N ALA A 509 -33.13 -33.91 4.95
CA ALA A 509 -31.70 -34.21 5.00
C ALA A 509 -30.95 -33.79 3.72
N GLY A 510 -29.76 -33.22 3.90
CA GLY A 510 -28.82 -32.94 2.82
C GLY A 510 -28.03 -34.20 2.42
N THR A 511 -27.54 -34.24 1.18
CA THR A 511 -26.74 -35.37 0.63
C THR A 511 -25.50 -35.71 1.46
N GLN A 512 -24.99 -34.76 2.25
CA GLN A 512 -23.87 -34.93 3.17
C GLN A 512 -24.20 -35.83 4.38
N GLU A 513 -25.46 -35.84 4.86
CA GLU A 513 -25.88 -36.71 5.97
C GLU A 513 -26.03 -38.17 5.50
N GLU A 514 -26.54 -38.40 4.28
CA GLU A 514 -26.56 -39.73 3.67
C GLU A 514 -25.14 -40.30 3.53
N LEU A 515 -24.20 -39.48 3.05
CA LEU A 515 -22.80 -39.86 2.90
C LEU A 515 -22.17 -40.21 4.26
N LEU A 516 -22.42 -39.41 5.30
CA LEU A 516 -21.86 -39.64 6.63
C LEU A 516 -22.41 -40.93 7.25
N LEU A 517 -23.73 -41.13 7.15
CA LEU A 517 -24.40 -42.34 7.61
C LEU A 517 -23.97 -43.58 6.81
N TRP A 518 -23.65 -43.45 5.52
CA TRP A 518 -23.06 -44.52 4.71
C TRP A 518 -21.64 -44.85 5.15
N CYS A 519 -20.77 -43.85 5.30
CA CYS A 519 -19.40 -44.03 5.80
C CYS A 519 -19.40 -44.73 7.16
N GLN A 520 -20.22 -44.26 8.11
CA GLN A 520 -20.43 -44.89 9.41
C GLN A 520 -20.83 -46.37 9.30
N LYS A 521 -21.79 -46.71 8.41
CA LYS A 521 -22.22 -48.11 8.19
C LYS A 521 -21.11 -48.98 7.62
N GLN A 522 -20.27 -48.46 6.71
CA GLN A 522 -19.16 -49.23 6.15
C GLN A 522 -18.02 -49.42 7.16
N THR A 523 -17.67 -48.39 7.93
CA THR A 523 -16.56 -48.44 8.91
C THR A 523 -16.96 -49.00 10.28
N ALA A 524 -18.24 -49.31 10.51
CA ALA A 524 -18.70 -49.93 11.75
C ALA A 524 -17.97 -51.26 12.04
N GLY A 525 -17.59 -51.48 13.30
CA GLY A 525 -16.99 -52.72 13.80
C GLY A 525 -15.47 -52.86 13.59
N TYR A 526 -14.79 -51.88 13.00
CA TYR A 526 -13.32 -51.90 12.89
C TYR A 526 -12.65 -51.31 14.15
N PRO A 527 -11.62 -51.96 14.72
CA PRO A 527 -10.99 -51.50 15.96
C PRO A 527 -10.20 -50.20 15.75
N GLY A 528 -10.48 -49.19 16.58
CA GLY A 528 -9.84 -47.87 16.49
C GLY A 528 -10.36 -46.97 15.37
N VAL A 529 -11.58 -47.24 14.86
CA VAL A 529 -12.25 -46.40 13.85
C VAL A 529 -13.62 -45.97 14.35
N GLN A 530 -13.86 -44.67 14.36
CA GLN A 530 -15.15 -44.05 14.66
C GLN A 530 -15.31 -42.83 13.75
N VAL A 531 -16.37 -42.82 12.93
CA VAL A 531 -16.63 -41.75 11.95
C VAL A 531 -17.75 -40.85 12.47
N THR A 532 -17.39 -39.64 12.88
CA THR A 532 -18.34 -38.62 13.37
C THR A 532 -18.38 -37.36 12.50
N ASP A 533 -17.38 -37.16 11.64
CA ASP A 533 -17.24 -35.99 10.77
C ASP A 533 -16.58 -36.35 9.41
N PHE A 534 -16.30 -35.31 8.61
CA PHE A 534 -15.46 -35.36 7.41
C PHE A 534 -14.14 -34.62 7.62
N SER A 535 -13.52 -34.73 8.80
CA SER A 535 -12.19 -34.19 9.06
C SER A 535 -11.43 -35.05 10.08
N SER A 536 -11.62 -34.81 11.38
CA SER A 536 -10.83 -35.45 12.45
C SER A 536 -10.95 -36.98 12.47
N SER A 537 -12.09 -37.52 12.02
CA SER A 537 -12.33 -38.98 11.93
C SER A 537 -11.40 -39.70 10.95
N TRP A 538 -10.83 -38.98 9.99
CA TRP A 538 -10.10 -39.56 8.84
C TRP A 538 -8.58 -39.31 8.91
N VAL A 539 -8.15 -38.36 9.74
CA VAL A 539 -6.75 -37.93 9.96
C VAL A 539 -5.80 -39.09 10.28
N ASN A 540 -6.26 -40.15 10.94
CA ASN A 540 -5.41 -41.31 11.27
C ASN A 540 -5.28 -42.36 10.14
N GLY A 541 -5.93 -42.16 8.99
CA GLY A 541 -5.96 -43.07 7.85
C GLY A 541 -6.78 -44.35 8.03
N ARG A 542 -7.02 -44.79 9.28
CA ARG A 542 -7.67 -46.08 9.61
C ARG A 542 -9.12 -46.14 9.14
N ALA A 543 -9.84 -45.01 9.16
CA ALA A 543 -11.19 -44.92 8.60
C ALA A 543 -11.22 -45.20 7.08
N LEU A 544 -10.23 -44.71 6.34
CA LEU A 544 -10.10 -44.95 4.90
C LEU A 544 -9.65 -46.40 4.61
N CYS A 545 -8.72 -46.95 5.39
CA CYS A 545 -8.38 -48.39 5.35
C CYS A 545 -9.60 -49.28 5.62
N ALA A 546 -10.42 -48.93 6.62
CA ALA A 546 -11.64 -49.68 6.97
C ALA A 546 -12.67 -49.63 5.83
N LEU A 547 -12.79 -48.49 5.14
CA LEU A 547 -13.63 -48.35 3.96
C LEU A 547 -13.15 -49.23 2.79
N VAL A 548 -11.85 -49.19 2.47
CA VAL A 548 -11.25 -50.03 1.42
C VAL A 548 -11.39 -51.52 1.74
N HIS A 549 -11.06 -51.94 2.97
CA HIS A 549 -11.21 -53.33 3.44
C HIS A 549 -12.68 -53.77 3.47
N ARG A 550 -13.64 -52.89 3.81
CA ARG A 550 -15.08 -53.24 3.76
C ARG A 550 -15.53 -53.53 2.33
N LEU A 551 -15.02 -52.78 1.35
CA LEU A 551 -15.37 -52.91 -0.06
C LEU A 551 -14.65 -54.09 -0.75
N ARG A 552 -13.40 -54.37 -0.37
CA ARG A 552 -12.67 -55.60 -0.74
C ARG A 552 -11.76 -56.07 0.41
N PRO A 553 -12.17 -57.08 1.20
CA PRO A 553 -11.36 -57.59 2.32
C PRO A 553 -10.00 -58.19 1.93
N ASN A 554 -9.85 -58.62 0.68
CA ASN A 554 -8.65 -59.32 0.21
C ASN A 554 -7.45 -58.38 -0.08
N LEU A 555 -7.61 -57.06 0.01
CA LEU A 555 -6.59 -56.08 -0.39
C LEU A 555 -5.66 -55.63 0.75
N LEU A 556 -6.07 -55.81 2.00
CA LEU A 556 -5.41 -55.21 3.16
C LEU A 556 -5.74 -56.06 4.40
N ASP A 557 -4.74 -56.42 5.20
CA ASP A 557 -4.98 -57.01 6.52
C ASP A 557 -5.14 -55.89 7.55
N PHE A 558 -6.37 -55.65 8.03
CA PHE A 558 -6.63 -54.59 9.00
C PHE A 558 -5.98 -54.84 10.37
N SER A 559 -5.67 -56.09 10.71
CA SER A 559 -4.98 -56.42 11.97
C SER A 559 -3.50 -56.00 11.94
N SER A 560 -2.86 -56.06 10.77
CA SER A 560 -1.47 -55.61 10.54
C SER A 560 -1.23 -54.11 10.73
N LEU A 561 -2.28 -53.28 10.65
CA LEU A 561 -2.18 -51.81 10.79
C LEU A 561 -1.94 -51.33 12.23
N GLN A 562 -1.73 -52.24 13.19
CA GLN A 562 -1.61 -51.91 14.61
C GLN A 562 -0.19 -51.45 14.98
N GLY A 563 0.23 -50.32 14.41
CA GLY A 563 1.52 -49.67 14.72
C GLY A 563 2.03 -48.68 13.67
N SER A 564 1.45 -48.68 12.46
CA SER A 564 1.84 -47.80 11.35
C SER A 564 1.51 -46.32 11.60
N GLY A 565 2.27 -45.42 10.98
CA GLY A 565 2.04 -43.99 11.00
C GLY A 565 0.76 -43.59 10.26
N ALA A 566 0.16 -42.46 10.66
CA ALA A 566 -1.06 -41.94 10.02
C ALA A 566 -0.87 -41.66 8.52
N LEU A 567 0.30 -41.15 8.12
CA LEU A 567 0.63 -40.86 6.72
C LEU A 567 0.81 -42.13 5.88
N GLU A 568 1.51 -43.14 6.40
CA GLU A 568 1.67 -44.44 5.75
C GLU A 568 0.32 -45.13 5.55
N THR A 569 -0.49 -45.15 6.61
CA THR A 569 -1.84 -45.75 6.64
C THR A 569 -2.76 -45.08 5.61
N THR A 570 -2.75 -43.74 5.56
CA THR A 570 -3.55 -42.97 4.59
C THR A 570 -3.05 -43.17 3.15
N ALA A 571 -1.74 -43.14 2.93
CA ALA A 571 -1.15 -43.32 1.60
C ALA A 571 -1.42 -44.73 1.05
N LEU A 572 -1.35 -45.77 1.88
CA LEU A 572 -1.72 -47.14 1.52
C LEU A 572 -3.20 -47.22 1.11
N ALA A 573 -4.10 -46.63 1.89
CA ALA A 573 -5.54 -46.64 1.58
C ALA A 573 -5.87 -45.91 0.28
N VAL A 574 -5.28 -44.73 0.04
CA VAL A 574 -5.46 -43.96 -1.19
C VAL A 574 -4.94 -44.73 -2.40
N LYS A 575 -3.74 -45.32 -2.30
CA LYS A 575 -3.13 -46.11 -3.38
C LYS A 575 -3.96 -47.36 -3.73
N LEU A 576 -4.46 -48.08 -2.73
CA LEU A 576 -5.34 -49.23 -2.96
C LEU A 576 -6.69 -48.81 -3.56
N ALA A 577 -7.26 -47.67 -3.15
CA ALA A 577 -8.50 -47.16 -3.73
C ALA A 577 -8.33 -46.76 -5.21
N GLU A 578 -7.19 -46.16 -5.58
CA GLU A 578 -6.87 -45.86 -6.97
C GLU A 578 -6.66 -47.14 -7.80
N GLN A 579 -5.76 -48.03 -7.34
CA GLN A 579 -5.31 -49.18 -8.13
C GLN A 579 -6.36 -50.31 -8.24
N GLU A 580 -7.14 -50.56 -7.18
CA GLU A 580 -8.03 -51.72 -7.09
C GLU A 580 -9.53 -51.39 -7.07
N LEU A 581 -9.90 -50.15 -6.68
CA LEU A 581 -11.29 -49.68 -6.72
C LEU A 581 -11.53 -48.66 -7.86
N GLY A 582 -10.49 -48.20 -8.54
CA GLY A 582 -10.58 -47.25 -9.65
C GLY A 582 -10.94 -45.81 -9.24
N ILE A 583 -10.74 -45.46 -7.97
CA ILE A 583 -11.09 -44.15 -7.42
C ILE A 583 -9.83 -43.27 -7.35
N SER A 584 -9.63 -42.44 -8.37
CA SER A 584 -8.53 -41.48 -8.43
C SER A 584 -8.50 -40.55 -7.22
N PRO A 585 -7.30 -40.24 -6.67
CA PRO A 585 -7.15 -39.35 -5.53
C PRO A 585 -7.62 -37.92 -5.85
N VAL A 586 -8.47 -37.37 -4.99
CA VAL A 586 -8.88 -35.94 -5.05
C VAL A 586 -8.01 -35.08 -4.12
N ILE A 587 -7.45 -35.67 -3.05
CA ILE A 587 -6.56 -35.00 -2.09
C ILE A 587 -5.29 -35.87 -1.89
N PRO A 588 -4.08 -35.29 -1.80
CA PRO A 588 -2.87 -36.00 -1.36
C PRO A 588 -2.96 -36.53 0.09
N PRO A 589 -2.36 -37.69 0.41
CA PRO A 589 -2.38 -38.26 1.77
C PRO A 589 -1.93 -37.31 2.88
N GLN A 590 -1.00 -36.39 2.61
CA GLN A 590 -0.50 -35.38 3.53
C GLN A 590 -1.62 -34.42 4.01
N VAL A 591 -2.47 -33.98 3.09
CA VAL A 591 -3.57 -33.02 3.37
C VAL A 591 -4.74 -33.73 4.05
N LEU A 592 -4.97 -35.02 3.74
CA LEU A 592 -5.91 -35.87 4.46
C LEU A 592 -5.50 -36.08 5.94
N VAL A 593 -4.21 -36.28 6.21
CA VAL A 593 -3.67 -36.38 7.58
C VAL A 593 -3.61 -35.02 8.28
N ALA A 594 -3.43 -33.92 7.55
CA ALA A 594 -3.56 -32.58 8.12
C ALA A 594 -5.01 -32.21 8.49
N GLY A 595 -6.00 -32.86 7.87
CA GLY A 595 -7.43 -32.61 8.11
C GLY A 595 -7.91 -31.24 7.60
N THR A 596 -7.13 -30.57 6.75
CA THR A 596 -7.32 -29.16 6.35
C THR A 596 -8.28 -28.94 5.18
N ASP A 597 -8.71 -30.00 4.47
CA ASP A 597 -9.71 -29.92 3.41
C ASP A 597 -10.87 -30.93 3.62
N PRO A 598 -11.92 -30.55 4.35
CA PRO A 598 -13.13 -31.36 4.48
C PRO A 598 -13.94 -31.49 3.19
N LEU A 599 -13.87 -30.52 2.27
CA LEU A 599 -14.72 -30.47 1.07
C LEU A 599 -14.19 -31.39 -0.03
N GLY A 600 -12.88 -31.41 -0.28
CA GLY A 600 -12.25 -32.40 -1.13
C GLY A 600 -12.37 -33.82 -0.56
N LEU A 601 -12.44 -33.99 0.76
CA LEU A 601 -12.66 -35.29 1.41
C LEU A 601 -14.11 -35.76 1.23
N ILE A 602 -15.08 -34.86 1.36
CA ILE A 602 -16.48 -35.11 0.98
C ILE A 602 -16.56 -35.50 -0.50
N ALA A 603 -15.86 -34.80 -1.41
CA ALA A 603 -15.82 -35.14 -2.83
C ALA A 603 -15.19 -36.52 -3.09
N TYR A 604 -14.06 -36.82 -2.44
CA TYR A 604 -13.37 -38.12 -2.53
C TYR A 604 -14.28 -39.26 -2.05
N LEU A 605 -14.88 -39.13 -0.86
CA LEU A 605 -15.82 -40.11 -0.32
C LEU A 605 -17.12 -40.21 -1.13
N THR A 606 -17.55 -39.13 -1.79
CA THR A 606 -18.66 -39.16 -2.74
C THR A 606 -18.35 -40.04 -3.95
N HIS A 607 -17.09 -40.20 -4.36
CA HIS A 607 -16.72 -41.20 -5.38
C HIS A 607 -16.91 -42.64 -4.87
N PHE A 608 -16.50 -42.95 -3.63
CA PHE A 608 -16.76 -44.25 -3.00
C PHE A 608 -18.27 -44.54 -2.88
N TYR A 609 -19.06 -43.57 -2.42
CA TYR A 609 -20.52 -43.70 -2.30
C TYR A 609 -21.21 -43.81 -3.68
N SER A 610 -20.71 -43.12 -4.70
CA SER A 610 -21.25 -43.21 -6.06
C SER A 610 -20.96 -44.56 -6.72
N ALA A 611 -19.77 -45.14 -6.45
CA ALA A 611 -19.36 -46.44 -6.97
C ALA A 611 -19.98 -47.64 -6.22
N PHE A 612 -20.15 -47.54 -4.90
CA PHE A 612 -20.51 -48.67 -4.04
C PHE A 612 -21.74 -48.46 -3.13
N GLY A 613 -22.40 -47.31 -3.18
CA GLY A 613 -23.54 -46.98 -2.33
C GLY A 613 -24.90 -47.54 -2.77
N LYS A 614 -25.02 -48.08 -3.99
CA LYS A 614 -26.29 -48.55 -4.57
C LYS A 614 -26.29 -50.06 -4.80
N ALA A 615 -27.12 -50.78 -4.02
CA ALA A 615 -27.36 -52.20 -4.20
C ALA A 615 -28.36 -52.47 -5.36
N PRO A 616 -28.26 -53.62 -6.06
CA PRO A 616 -29.04 -53.89 -7.28
C PRO A 616 -30.45 -54.47 -6.99
N PRO A 617 -31.48 -54.10 -7.77
CA PRO A 617 -32.78 -54.78 -7.77
C PRO A 617 -32.76 -56.09 -8.57
N SER A 618 -33.63 -57.03 -8.19
CA SER A 618 -33.82 -58.35 -8.81
C SER A 618 -34.48 -58.30 -10.21
N PRO A 619 -34.28 -59.30 -11.08
CA PRO A 619 -34.73 -59.25 -12.47
C PRO A 619 -36.25 -59.45 -12.65
N GLY A 620 -36.86 -58.64 -13.51
CA GLY A 620 -38.24 -58.74 -14.02
C GLY A 620 -38.36 -58.14 -15.43
N PRO A 621 -39.30 -58.58 -16.29
CA PRO A 621 -39.17 -58.40 -17.74
C PRO A 621 -39.63 -57.05 -18.33
N VAL A 622 -38.75 -56.55 -19.21
CA VAL A 622 -38.80 -55.46 -20.20
C VAL A 622 -40.14 -55.17 -20.89
N SER A 623 -40.51 -53.87 -21.05
CA SER A 623 -41.05 -53.20 -22.27
C SER A 623 -41.50 -51.73 -21.98
N PRO A 624 -41.58 -50.79 -22.96
CA PRO A 624 -40.40 -49.99 -23.31
C PRO A 624 -40.59 -48.46 -23.47
N LEU A 625 -39.47 -47.74 -23.46
CA LEU A 625 -39.21 -46.43 -24.12
C LEU A 625 -40.09 -45.19 -23.78
N SER A 626 -39.47 -44.25 -23.05
CA SER A 626 -39.18 -42.92 -23.61
C SER A 626 -37.90 -42.37 -22.94
N GLY A 627 -37.14 -41.50 -23.60
CA GLY A 627 -35.79 -41.13 -23.12
C GLY A 627 -35.36 -39.70 -23.46
N GLY A 628 -34.59 -39.08 -22.56
CA GLY A 628 -34.10 -37.73 -22.77
C GLY A 628 -33.27 -37.12 -21.64
N THR A 629 -32.01 -37.53 -21.46
CA THR A 629 -30.94 -36.71 -20.81
C THR A 629 -29.50 -37.16 -21.09
N SER A 630 -29.24 -38.21 -21.88
CA SER A 630 -27.87 -38.73 -22.13
C SER A 630 -27.09 -37.94 -23.22
N ARG A 631 -27.13 -36.61 -23.20
CA ARG A 631 -26.46 -35.74 -24.20
C ARG A 631 -25.58 -34.61 -23.64
N ALA A 632 -25.50 -34.42 -22.32
CA ALA A 632 -24.55 -33.47 -21.72
C ALA A 632 -23.11 -34.05 -21.62
N VAL A 633 -22.97 -35.24 -21.02
CA VAL A 633 -21.66 -35.82 -20.66
C VAL A 633 -20.83 -36.23 -21.89
N LEU A 634 -21.48 -36.71 -22.97
CA LEU A 634 -20.82 -37.08 -24.23
C LEU A 634 -20.50 -35.88 -25.15
N PHE A 635 -20.83 -34.65 -24.75
CA PHE A 635 -20.50 -33.43 -25.51
C PHE A 635 -19.12 -32.88 -25.09
N LEU A 636 -18.87 -32.80 -23.79
CA LEU A 636 -17.61 -32.31 -23.23
C LEU A 636 -16.41 -33.21 -23.61
N SER A 637 -16.58 -34.54 -23.59
CA SER A 637 -15.52 -35.50 -23.95
C SER A 637 -15.15 -35.52 -25.45
N LYS A 638 -15.89 -34.81 -26.30
CA LYS A 638 -15.56 -34.63 -27.72
C LYS A 638 -15.00 -33.26 -28.05
N LEU A 639 -15.45 -32.19 -27.38
CA LEU A 639 -14.95 -30.83 -27.63
C LEU A 639 -13.42 -30.73 -27.42
N GLN A 640 -12.90 -31.42 -26.40
CA GLN A 640 -11.48 -31.47 -26.06
C GLN A 640 -10.60 -32.20 -27.11
N ARG A 641 -11.19 -33.00 -28.02
CA ARG A 641 -10.47 -33.67 -29.12
C ARG A 641 -10.48 -32.92 -30.45
N THR A 642 -11.34 -31.91 -30.61
CA THR A 642 -11.41 -31.11 -31.84
C THR A 642 -10.37 -29.98 -31.86
N LEU A 643 -10.01 -29.43 -30.70
CA LEU A 643 -9.01 -28.35 -30.60
C LEU A 643 -7.56 -28.79 -30.87
N GLN A 644 -7.25 -30.09 -30.74
CA GLN A 644 -5.91 -30.64 -31.06
C GLN A 644 -5.73 -31.03 -32.55
N ARG A 645 -6.67 -30.70 -33.45
CA ARG A 645 -6.56 -31.07 -34.88
C ARG A 645 -6.74 -29.93 -35.89
N ASN A 646 -7.05 -28.71 -35.44
CA ASN A 646 -7.16 -27.53 -36.32
C ASN A 646 -5.91 -26.63 -36.29
N ARG A 647 -4.74 -27.20 -36.62
CA ARG A 647 -3.61 -26.44 -37.19
C ARG A 647 -2.82 -27.28 -38.19
N SER A 648 -3.51 -27.82 -39.19
CA SER A 648 -2.93 -28.54 -40.32
C SER A 648 -3.81 -28.36 -41.55
N GLN A 649 -3.18 -27.97 -42.66
CA GLN A 649 -3.78 -27.78 -44.00
C GLN A 649 -4.92 -26.77 -44.10
N GLU A 650 -4.57 -25.56 -44.52
CA GLU A 650 -5.26 -24.94 -45.65
C GLU A 650 -4.19 -24.36 -46.59
N ASN A 651 -4.50 -24.35 -47.89
CA ASN A 651 -3.68 -23.86 -49.02
C ASN A 651 -2.27 -24.47 -49.22
N GLY A 652 -2.11 -25.11 -50.38
CA GLY A 652 -0.83 -25.22 -51.07
C GLY A 652 -1.06 -25.27 -52.58
N GLU A 653 -0.32 -24.46 -53.33
CA GLU A 653 0.12 -24.72 -54.70
C GLU A 653 1.14 -23.64 -55.14
N ASP A 654 2.28 -24.09 -55.66
CA ASP A 654 3.26 -23.45 -56.60
C ASP A 654 3.75 -21.96 -56.42
N SER A 655 4.95 -21.54 -56.83
CA SER A 655 6.06 -22.20 -57.55
C SER A 655 7.46 -21.64 -57.14
N GLY A 656 8.49 -22.50 -57.13
CA GLY A 656 9.87 -22.20 -57.58
C GLY A 656 10.87 -21.37 -56.73
N GLY A 657 12.12 -21.86 -56.59
CA GLY A 657 13.31 -20.96 -56.57
C GLY A 657 14.53 -21.21 -55.66
N LYS A 658 15.43 -22.16 -56.04
CA LYS A 658 16.91 -22.17 -55.79
C LYS A 658 17.53 -22.45 -54.39
N LYS A 659 18.57 -23.30 -54.42
CA LYS A 659 19.65 -23.59 -53.41
C LYS A 659 20.97 -22.84 -53.81
N PRO A 660 22.04 -22.69 -52.98
CA PRO A 660 22.94 -23.73 -52.36
C PRO A 660 23.09 -23.58 -50.82
N ARG A 661 23.61 -24.50 -49.98
CA ARG A 661 24.54 -25.68 -50.04
C ARG A 661 26.02 -25.39 -49.68
N LEU A 662 26.44 -25.86 -48.49
CA LEU A 662 27.73 -26.48 -48.08
C LEU A 662 27.47 -27.07 -46.67
N GLU A 663 27.80 -28.30 -46.22
CA GLU A 663 28.81 -29.35 -46.54
C GLU A 663 30.23 -29.09 -46.01
N THR A 664 30.95 -30.05 -45.38
CA THR A 664 30.67 -31.49 -45.06
C THR A 664 31.56 -32.04 -43.94
N ASP A 665 31.17 -33.19 -43.34
CA ASP A 665 32.02 -34.31 -42.83
C ASP A 665 33.11 -34.06 -41.75
N SER A 666 33.64 -35.04 -40.98
CA SER A 666 33.22 -36.39 -40.48
C SER A 666 34.25 -36.82 -39.37
N LYS A 667 34.32 -38.00 -38.72
CA LYS A 667 33.70 -39.35 -38.83
C LYS A 667 33.89 -40.14 -37.51
N MET A 668 33.49 -41.41 -37.47
CA MET A 668 33.92 -42.43 -36.46
C MET A 668 34.63 -43.62 -37.15
N PRO A 669 35.15 -44.64 -36.42
CA PRO A 669 34.33 -45.82 -36.07
C PRO A 669 34.62 -46.55 -34.71
N SER A 670 33.55 -46.84 -33.94
CA SER A 670 33.06 -48.15 -33.39
C SER A 670 33.98 -49.40 -33.16
N PRO A 671 33.50 -50.53 -32.54
CA PRO A 671 32.65 -50.77 -31.34
C PRO A 671 33.08 -51.99 -30.44
N THR A 672 32.17 -52.45 -29.53
CA THR A 672 32.03 -53.77 -28.82
C THR A 672 32.58 -53.98 -27.38
N ASP A 673 31.99 -54.99 -26.72
CA ASP A 673 31.69 -55.19 -25.28
C ASP A 673 31.26 -56.69 -25.07
N PRO A 674 31.01 -57.31 -23.88
CA PRO A 674 31.37 -57.05 -22.46
C PRO A 674 32.14 -58.22 -21.79
N THR A 675 32.39 -58.20 -20.45
CA THR A 675 32.00 -59.25 -19.45
C THR A 675 32.51 -58.95 -18.02
N LEU A 676 31.79 -59.46 -17.00
CA LEU A 676 31.90 -59.24 -15.55
C LEU A 676 33.11 -59.88 -14.82
N LEU A 677 33.49 -59.33 -13.65
CA LEU A 677 33.79 -60.09 -12.40
C LEU A 677 33.85 -59.19 -11.13
N LYS A 678 33.67 -59.81 -9.95
CA LYS A 678 33.88 -59.35 -8.54
C LYS A 678 34.33 -60.58 -7.72
N PRO A 679 34.79 -60.51 -6.44
CA PRO A 679 35.01 -59.35 -5.54
C PRO A 679 36.45 -59.30 -4.95
N GLY A 680 36.70 -58.33 -4.04
CA GLY A 680 37.91 -58.24 -3.19
C GLY A 680 37.67 -57.28 -2.01
N ALA A 681 38.42 -57.39 -0.91
CA ALA A 681 38.08 -56.73 0.37
C ALA A 681 39.28 -56.22 1.18
N LEU A 682 38.93 -55.48 2.24
CA LEU A 682 39.72 -54.98 3.39
C LEU A 682 40.26 -53.54 3.34
N LEU A 683 39.90 -52.84 4.42
CA LEU A 683 40.43 -51.59 4.99
C LEU A 683 41.91 -51.81 5.38
N ASN A 684 42.75 -50.82 5.76
CA ASN A 684 42.48 -49.57 6.50
C ASN A 684 43.72 -48.60 6.38
N PRO A 685 43.83 -47.46 7.12
CA PRO A 685 43.49 -46.11 6.64
C PRO A 685 44.68 -45.11 6.60
N LEU A 686 44.45 -43.87 6.14
CA LEU A 686 45.14 -42.59 6.49
C LEU A 686 44.68 -41.44 5.55
N PRO A 687 44.83 -40.16 5.92
CA PRO A 687 44.20 -39.41 7.04
C PRO A 687 43.10 -38.46 6.52
N ALA A 688 42.63 -37.50 7.34
CA ALA A 688 41.63 -36.48 6.96
C ALA A 688 42.26 -35.12 6.63
N ASP A 689 41.69 -34.40 5.66
CA ASP A 689 42.09 -33.04 5.28
C ASP A 689 41.34 -31.94 6.09
N PRO A 690 41.98 -30.79 6.45
CA PRO A 690 41.37 -29.79 7.32
C PRO A 690 40.60 -28.66 6.60
N GLU A 691 40.59 -28.62 5.27
CA GLU A 691 40.23 -27.40 4.50
C GLU A 691 38.74 -27.02 4.52
N ALA A 692 37.87 -27.83 5.14
CA ALA A 692 36.42 -27.61 5.14
C ALA A 692 35.94 -26.52 6.13
N GLU A 693 36.66 -26.25 7.22
CA GLU A 693 36.15 -25.41 8.31
C GLU A 693 36.27 -23.89 8.06
N ALA A 694 37.18 -23.47 7.16
CA ALA A 694 37.45 -22.06 6.90
C ALA A 694 36.31 -21.31 6.20
N SER A 695 35.30 -22.00 5.65
CA SER A 695 34.17 -21.40 4.94
C SER A 695 33.02 -20.93 5.84
N ASP A 696 33.08 -21.20 7.15
CA ASP A 696 31.95 -21.10 8.08
C ASP A 696 32.09 -19.94 9.09
N LEU A 697 33.06 -19.04 8.90
CA LEU A 697 33.42 -17.94 9.81
C LEU A 697 33.36 -16.56 9.13
N CYS A 698 33.00 -15.52 9.88
CA CYS A 698 32.98 -14.14 9.42
C CYS A 698 34.37 -13.50 9.38
N SER A 699 34.71 -12.90 8.24
CA SER A 699 36.01 -12.24 8.00
C SER A 699 36.22 -10.91 8.74
N LEU A 700 35.37 -10.56 9.71
CA LEU A 700 35.52 -9.36 10.57
C LEU A 700 35.55 -9.71 12.06
N CYS A 701 34.54 -10.42 12.58
CA CYS A 701 34.47 -10.78 14.01
C CYS A 701 35.09 -12.16 14.32
N GLY A 702 35.35 -13.00 13.32
CA GLY A 702 35.80 -14.38 13.51
C GLY A 702 34.72 -15.36 14.00
N GLU A 703 33.51 -14.88 14.29
CA GLU A 703 32.39 -15.72 14.75
C GLU A 703 31.73 -16.51 13.60
N ARG A 704 30.96 -17.54 13.95
CA ARG A 704 30.34 -18.47 13.01
C ARG A 704 29.26 -17.80 12.15
N LEU A 705 29.22 -18.16 10.86
CA LEU A 705 28.22 -17.73 9.89
C LEU A 705 27.29 -18.87 9.48
N TYR A 706 26.03 -18.74 9.89
CA TYR A 706 24.94 -19.59 9.41
C TYR A 706 24.57 -19.20 7.97
N ILE A 707 24.09 -20.15 7.17
CA ILE A 707 23.81 -20.00 5.72
C ILE A 707 22.88 -18.81 5.45
N VAL A 708 21.88 -18.61 6.29
CA VAL A 708 20.91 -17.51 6.17
C VAL A 708 21.51 -16.15 6.56
N GLU A 709 22.66 -16.08 7.24
CA GLU A 709 23.32 -14.83 7.61
C GLU A 709 24.38 -14.34 6.60
N ARG A 710 25.02 -15.27 5.88
CA ARG A 710 26.17 -15.00 4.98
C ARG A 710 25.88 -13.89 3.96
N ILE A 711 26.60 -12.77 4.06
CA ILE A 711 26.82 -11.81 2.95
C ILE A 711 28.15 -12.12 2.29
N CYS A 712 28.19 -12.15 0.95
CA CYS A 712 29.41 -12.35 0.16
C CYS A 712 29.87 -11.04 -0.47
N ALA A 713 31.09 -10.60 -0.15
CA ALA A 713 31.72 -9.40 -0.70
C ALA A 713 33.22 -9.66 -0.91
N ASP A 714 33.78 -9.26 -2.05
CA ASP A 714 35.17 -9.57 -2.50
C ASP A 714 35.63 -11.04 -2.30
N GLY A 715 34.70 -11.99 -2.43
CA GLY A 715 34.96 -13.43 -2.25
C GLY A 715 35.09 -13.89 -0.79
N ARG A 716 34.81 -13.01 0.18
CA ARG A 716 34.78 -13.29 1.62
C ARG A 716 33.36 -13.25 2.16
N PHE A 717 33.14 -13.88 3.31
CA PHE A 717 31.85 -13.91 3.99
C PHE A 717 31.83 -13.05 5.26
N PHE A 718 30.70 -12.35 5.48
CA PHE A 718 30.49 -11.43 6.60
C PHE A 718 29.05 -11.57 7.17
N HIS A 719 28.85 -11.26 8.46
CA HIS A 719 27.51 -11.01 8.99
C HIS A 719 27.00 -9.65 8.52
N ARG A 720 25.68 -9.53 8.30
CA ARG A 720 25.01 -8.25 7.96
C ARG A 720 25.21 -7.16 9.03
N SER A 721 25.39 -7.53 10.29
CA SER A 721 25.72 -6.63 11.40
C SER A 721 27.19 -6.17 11.41
N CYS A 722 28.11 -6.99 10.90
CA CYS A 722 29.54 -6.65 10.90
C CYS A 722 29.94 -5.76 9.72
N PHE A 723 29.28 -5.90 8.57
CA PHE A 723 29.64 -5.18 7.35
C PHE A 723 28.98 -3.79 7.29
N HIS A 724 29.53 -2.83 8.03
CA HIS A 724 29.00 -1.48 8.24
C HIS A 724 30.00 -0.37 7.89
N CYS A 725 29.49 0.81 7.50
CA CYS A 725 30.31 1.96 7.14
C CYS A 725 30.93 2.60 8.38
N HIS A 726 32.25 2.70 8.42
CA HIS A 726 33.00 3.25 9.56
C HIS A 726 32.61 4.71 9.92
N SER A 727 32.15 5.51 8.96
CA SER A 727 31.80 6.92 9.18
C SER A 727 30.31 7.19 9.49
N CYS A 728 29.40 6.23 9.24
CA CYS A 728 27.96 6.47 9.41
C CYS A 728 27.15 5.25 9.91
N GLU A 729 27.83 4.15 10.25
CA GLU A 729 27.29 2.89 10.79
C GLU A 729 26.23 2.17 9.92
N ALA A 730 25.87 2.72 8.76
CA ALA A 730 24.96 2.08 7.82
C ALA A 730 25.55 0.78 7.24
N PRO A 731 24.75 -0.30 7.07
CA PRO A 731 25.23 -1.54 6.47
C PRO A 731 25.68 -1.31 5.02
N LEU A 732 26.81 -1.92 4.63
CA LEU A 732 27.28 -1.90 3.24
C LEU A 732 26.57 -2.97 2.40
N TRP A 733 26.25 -2.58 1.18
CA TRP A 733 25.79 -3.47 0.12
C TRP A 733 26.98 -4.04 -0.63
N PRO A 734 26.95 -5.29 -1.14
CA PRO A 734 27.88 -5.71 -2.17
C PRO A 734 27.96 -4.65 -3.28
N GLU A 735 29.16 -4.13 -3.54
CA GLU A 735 29.47 -3.08 -4.53
C GLU A 735 28.95 -1.65 -4.19
N GLY A 736 28.32 -1.45 -3.04
CA GLY A 736 27.97 -0.14 -2.47
C GLY A 736 29.06 0.50 -1.60
N TYR A 737 30.30 0.03 -1.69
CA TYR A 737 31.41 0.39 -0.79
C TYR A 737 32.76 0.54 -1.49
N ARG A 738 33.72 1.09 -0.76
CA ARG A 738 35.15 1.01 -1.02
C ARG A 738 35.87 0.74 0.30
N GLN A 739 36.87 -0.14 0.28
CA GLN A 739 37.80 -0.28 1.39
C GLN A 739 38.90 0.79 1.26
N HIS A 740 39.20 1.53 2.32
CA HIS A 740 40.27 2.53 2.26
C HIS A 740 41.65 1.88 2.44
N PRO A 741 42.65 2.13 1.55
CA PRO A 741 43.88 1.34 1.52
C PRO A 741 44.81 1.52 2.73
N GLY A 742 44.69 2.61 3.47
CA GLY A 742 45.63 2.96 4.56
C GLY A 742 45.25 2.45 5.95
N ASP A 743 43.97 2.14 6.18
CA ASP A 743 43.44 1.69 7.49
C ASP A 743 42.61 0.40 7.39
N GLY A 744 42.21 -0.01 6.18
CA GLY A 744 41.46 -1.25 5.94
C GLY A 744 39.97 -1.18 6.24
N HIS A 745 39.39 0.00 6.55
CA HIS A 745 37.99 0.11 6.93
C HIS A 745 36.99 0.17 5.76
N PHE A 746 35.79 -0.33 6.05
CA PHE A 746 34.54 -0.23 5.27
C PHE A 746 34.01 1.21 5.13
N TYR A 747 33.97 1.81 3.94
CA TYR A 747 33.25 3.07 3.68
C TYR A 747 32.21 2.90 2.57
N CYS A 748 31.01 3.45 2.74
CA CYS A 748 30.05 3.55 1.63
C CYS A 748 30.51 4.62 0.63
N LEU A 749 30.01 4.56 -0.62
CA LEU A 749 30.49 5.43 -1.71
C LEU A 749 30.41 6.94 -1.42
N LEU A 750 29.50 7.38 -0.53
CA LEU A 750 29.34 8.77 -0.11
C LEU A 750 30.30 9.22 1.01
N HIS A 751 30.84 8.29 1.79
CA HIS A 751 31.74 8.59 2.92
C HIS A 751 33.18 8.11 2.69
N PHE A 752 33.49 7.57 1.51
CA PHE A 752 34.87 7.28 1.13
C PHE A 752 35.63 8.58 0.85
N PRO A 753 36.80 8.83 1.46
CA PRO A 753 37.56 10.04 1.22
C PRO A 753 37.93 10.21 -0.26
N GLN A 754 37.40 11.24 -0.91
CA GLN A 754 37.87 11.68 -2.23
C GLN A 754 39.12 12.53 -2.03
N SER A 755 40.25 12.07 -2.57
CA SER A 755 41.54 12.75 -2.48
C SER A 755 41.66 13.82 -3.58
N ASP A 756 40.93 14.92 -3.43
CA ASP A 756 40.99 16.06 -4.36
C ASP A 756 41.58 17.30 -3.68
N ASN A 757 42.60 17.86 -4.34
CA ASN A 757 43.28 19.13 -4.11
C ASN A 757 43.97 19.37 -2.76
N ILE A 758 45.25 19.73 -2.84
CA ILE A 758 46.02 20.32 -1.75
C ILE A 758 45.60 21.79 -1.67
N ASP A 759 44.65 22.11 -0.80
CA ASP A 759 44.24 23.50 -0.58
C ASP A 759 45.37 24.27 0.15
N VAL A 760 45.79 25.37 -0.47
CA VAL A 760 46.80 26.28 0.10
C VAL A 760 46.13 27.13 1.18
N CYS A 761 46.37 26.77 2.44
CA CYS A 761 45.91 27.54 3.61
C CYS A 761 47.09 28.21 4.32
N ASP A 762 47.16 29.53 4.24
CA ASP A 762 48.14 30.36 4.96
C ASP A 762 48.08 30.15 6.49
N GLY A 763 49.22 29.78 7.08
CA GLY A 763 49.42 29.68 8.52
C GLY A 763 50.33 30.80 9.05
N PRO A 764 50.02 31.43 10.19
CA PRO A 764 50.65 32.70 10.58
C PRO A 764 52.10 32.56 11.08
N LEU A 765 52.92 33.54 10.69
CA LEU A 765 54.31 33.74 11.10
C LEU A 765 54.54 33.60 12.62
N LYS A 766 55.45 32.69 13.01
CA LYS A 766 56.20 32.77 14.28
C LYS A 766 57.65 32.34 14.08
N ASN A 767 58.57 33.16 14.60
CA ASN A 767 60.00 33.06 14.34
C ASN A 767 60.65 31.91 15.11
N GLN A 768 61.52 31.14 14.45
CA GLN A 768 62.88 30.85 14.96
C GLN A 768 63.81 30.24 13.89
N GLU A 769 64.92 30.93 13.68
CA GLU A 769 66.14 30.49 12.98
C GLU A 769 67.22 30.19 14.05
N PRO A 770 68.42 29.65 13.72
CA PRO A 770 68.88 29.03 12.47
C PRO A 770 69.64 27.68 12.72
N SER A 771 70.43 27.25 11.72
CA SER A 771 71.58 26.29 11.74
C SER A 771 71.32 24.93 11.08
N SER A 772 72.18 24.37 10.19
CA SER A 772 73.27 24.98 9.40
C SER A 772 73.85 23.99 8.36
N LYS A 773 74.02 24.48 7.13
CA LYS A 773 75.18 24.25 6.23
C LYS A 773 75.45 22.89 5.54
N ASP A 774 76.13 23.06 4.40
CA ASP A 774 77.01 22.15 3.63
C ASP A 774 76.38 20.84 3.04
N GLU A 775 76.78 20.32 1.87
CA GLU A 775 77.14 20.93 0.58
C GLU A 775 77.13 19.81 -0.52
N GLU A 776 77.12 20.23 -1.80
CA GLU A 776 77.11 19.47 -3.07
C GLU A 776 77.69 18.02 -3.13
N LYS A 777 77.06 17.11 -3.89
CA LYS A 777 77.48 16.81 -5.29
C LYS A 777 76.60 15.86 -6.12
N GLU A 778 76.85 15.88 -7.44
CA GLU A 778 76.01 15.31 -8.49
C GLU A 778 76.56 14.01 -9.12
N ASP A 779 75.62 13.27 -9.70
CA ASP A 779 75.64 12.70 -11.06
C ASP A 779 76.01 11.24 -11.41
N ALA A 780 75.09 10.70 -12.23
CA ALA A 780 75.22 9.76 -13.36
C ALA A 780 75.75 8.31 -13.20
N ALA A 781 74.80 7.35 -13.23
CA ALA A 781 74.92 6.15 -14.09
C ALA A 781 73.56 5.47 -14.45
N VAL A 782 73.06 5.72 -15.66
CA VAL A 782 72.40 4.76 -16.58
C VAL A 782 71.15 3.97 -16.09
N CYS A 783 69.96 4.42 -16.50
CA CYS A 783 68.87 3.52 -16.92
C CYS A 783 69.17 2.95 -18.32
N PRO A 784 68.60 1.80 -18.74
CA PRO A 784 67.48 1.92 -19.67
C PRO A 784 66.47 0.73 -19.71
N TRP A 785 65.19 1.00 -19.42
CA TRP A 785 64.09 0.81 -20.39
C TRP A 785 62.75 1.32 -19.84
N THR A 786 62.01 2.05 -20.67
CA THR A 786 60.56 2.25 -20.53
C THR A 786 59.80 1.05 -21.10
N PRO A 787 58.56 0.82 -20.65
CA PRO A 787 57.47 1.02 -21.61
C PRO A 787 56.18 1.62 -21.02
N ALA A 788 55.44 2.31 -21.89
CA ALA A 788 54.02 2.69 -21.80
C ALA A 788 53.56 3.63 -20.66
N ALA A 789 52.59 4.48 -21.02
CA ALA A 789 51.80 5.26 -20.07
C ALA A 789 50.58 4.45 -19.59
N PRO A 790 49.96 4.79 -18.44
CA PRO A 790 48.60 4.36 -18.15
C PRO A 790 47.64 5.00 -19.15
N GLU A 791 46.79 4.21 -19.80
CA GLU A 791 45.70 4.73 -20.63
C GLU A 791 44.59 5.33 -19.75
N GLU A 792 43.90 6.35 -20.28
CA GLU A 792 42.68 6.90 -19.68
C GLU A 792 41.55 5.87 -19.74
N MET A 793 41.22 5.24 -18.61
CA MET A 793 40.00 4.41 -18.50
C MET A 793 38.78 5.25 -18.12
N GLU A 794 38.29 6.06 -19.07
CA GLU A 794 36.84 6.27 -19.14
C GLU A 794 36.19 4.96 -19.60
N GLY A 795 35.38 4.37 -18.73
CA GLY A 795 34.59 3.19 -19.03
C GLY A 795 33.31 3.20 -18.19
N PRO A 796 32.21 2.57 -18.66
CA PRO A 796 31.00 2.44 -17.86
C PRO A 796 31.29 1.69 -16.55
N PRO A 797 30.50 1.94 -15.49
CA PRO A 797 30.63 1.19 -14.24
C PRO A 797 30.53 -0.32 -14.52
N LYS A 798 31.46 -1.09 -13.94
CA LYS A 798 31.53 -2.55 -14.13
C LYS A 798 30.25 -3.21 -13.60
N LEU A 799 29.81 -4.30 -14.26
CA LEU A 799 28.57 -5.00 -13.93
C LEU A 799 28.50 -5.36 -12.43
N PRO A 800 27.49 -4.89 -11.68
CA PRO A 800 27.31 -5.29 -10.30
C PRO A 800 26.89 -6.76 -10.20
N SER A 801 27.73 -7.55 -9.55
CA SER A 801 27.64 -8.98 -9.45
C SER A 801 26.61 -9.41 -8.40
N ARG A 802 25.32 -9.32 -8.77
CA ARG A 802 24.16 -9.88 -8.06
C ARG A 802 24.41 -11.33 -7.58
N LYS A 803 24.92 -11.47 -6.36
CA LYS A 803 25.28 -12.75 -5.73
C LYS A 803 24.27 -13.12 -4.65
N LEU A 804 23.15 -13.67 -5.12
CA LEU A 804 22.29 -14.58 -4.35
C LEU A 804 23.15 -15.60 -3.58
N ILE A 805 22.66 -16.09 -2.44
CA ILE A 805 23.36 -17.12 -1.65
C ILE A 805 23.51 -18.40 -2.51
N ARG A 806 24.68 -18.56 -3.14
CA ARG A 806 25.00 -19.71 -4.00
C ARG A 806 25.67 -20.79 -3.15
N LEU A 807 24.87 -21.78 -2.75
CA LEU A 807 25.36 -23.04 -2.19
C LEU A 807 26.46 -23.62 -3.09
N SER A 808 27.59 -23.97 -2.48
CA SER A 808 28.78 -24.51 -3.13
C SER A 808 28.57 -25.93 -3.67
N SER A 809 29.51 -26.43 -4.48
CA SER A 809 29.45 -27.79 -5.02
C SER A 809 29.43 -28.88 -3.93
N PRO A 810 30.20 -28.77 -2.83
CA PRO A 810 30.10 -29.68 -1.68
C PRO A 810 28.76 -29.57 -0.94
N GLU A 811 28.28 -28.36 -0.64
CA GLU A 811 26.99 -28.15 0.04
C GLU A 811 25.84 -28.74 -0.79
N ARG A 812 25.82 -28.50 -2.11
CA ARG A 812 24.85 -29.14 -3.01
C ARG A 812 24.95 -30.66 -2.99
N ARG A 813 26.15 -31.25 -2.98
CA ARG A 813 26.33 -32.71 -2.90
C ARG A 813 25.83 -33.29 -1.57
N SER A 814 25.95 -32.54 -0.46
CA SER A 814 25.38 -32.94 0.83
C SER A 814 23.85 -32.89 0.83
N LEU A 815 23.24 -32.00 0.06
CA LEU A 815 21.79 -31.78 -0.02
C LEU A 815 21.12 -32.58 -1.16
N SER A 816 21.86 -33.00 -2.19
CA SER A 816 21.38 -33.76 -3.35
C SER A 816 21.58 -35.28 -3.21
N SER A 817 21.83 -35.76 -1.99
CA SER A 817 21.74 -37.19 -1.62
C SER A 817 20.30 -37.73 -1.65
N LEU A 818 19.31 -36.83 -1.65
CA LEU A 818 17.88 -37.14 -1.77
C LEU A 818 17.37 -36.68 -3.14
N ASN A 819 17.16 -37.63 -4.06
CA ASN A 819 16.62 -37.35 -5.40
C ASN A 819 15.21 -36.75 -5.33
N PHE A 820 14.99 -35.67 -6.10
CA PHE A 820 13.66 -35.16 -6.45
C PHE A 820 13.62 -34.79 -7.94
N ASN A 821 12.48 -35.02 -8.58
CA ASN A 821 12.24 -34.75 -10.00
C ASN A 821 11.43 -33.45 -10.16
N PRO A 822 11.93 -32.41 -10.84
CA PRO A 822 11.29 -31.09 -10.89
C PRO A 822 10.28 -30.97 -12.06
N ASP A 823 9.16 -31.67 -11.97
CA ASP A 823 8.04 -31.55 -12.93
C ASP A 823 6.72 -31.18 -12.22
N ALA A 824 6.47 -29.88 -12.08
CA ALA A 824 5.15 -29.32 -11.76
C ALA A 824 5.06 -27.89 -12.33
N GLU A 825 4.11 -27.64 -13.21
CA GLU A 825 3.99 -26.38 -13.96
C GLU A 825 3.43 -25.24 -13.09
N MET A 826 3.93 -24.02 -13.29
CA MET A 826 3.26 -22.79 -12.87
C MET A 826 3.22 -21.82 -14.06
N GLU A 827 2.02 -21.55 -14.59
CA GLU A 827 1.86 -20.59 -15.68
C GLU A 827 2.18 -19.16 -15.22
N GLY A 828 3.03 -18.47 -15.98
CA GLY A 828 3.23 -17.03 -15.83
C GLY A 828 2.10 -16.22 -16.48
N PRO A 829 1.85 -14.98 -16.03
CA PRO A 829 0.76 -14.15 -16.55
C PRO A 829 0.93 -13.81 -18.05
N PRO A 830 -0.18 -13.54 -18.77
CA PRO A 830 -0.14 -13.30 -20.21
C PRO A 830 0.65 -12.03 -20.58
N LYS A 831 1.44 -12.13 -21.66
CA LYS A 831 2.34 -11.07 -22.13
C LYS A 831 1.54 -9.90 -22.73
N PRO A 832 1.90 -8.63 -22.45
CA PRO A 832 1.30 -7.48 -23.12
C PRO A 832 1.63 -7.47 -24.62
N PRO A 833 0.76 -6.87 -25.47
CA PRO A 833 0.93 -6.88 -26.92
C PRO A 833 2.17 -6.08 -27.37
N ARG A 834 3.03 -6.70 -28.17
CA ARG A 834 4.24 -6.08 -28.73
C ARG A 834 3.90 -5.15 -29.91
N SER A 835 3.58 -3.88 -29.65
CA SER A 835 3.84 -2.78 -30.60
C SER A 835 3.74 -1.39 -29.96
N CYS A 836 4.88 -0.74 -29.73
CA CYS A 836 4.99 0.72 -29.49
C CYS A 836 6.36 1.28 -29.92
N SER A 837 7.44 0.49 -29.79
CA SER A 837 8.81 0.91 -30.13
C SER A 837 9.02 1.30 -31.60
N ALA A 838 8.23 0.78 -32.53
CA ALA A 838 8.31 1.13 -33.95
C ALA A 838 7.89 2.59 -34.23
N LEU A 839 6.79 3.05 -33.61
CA LEU A 839 6.28 4.41 -33.79
C LEU A 839 7.19 5.46 -33.12
N ALA A 840 7.80 5.12 -31.99
CA ALA A 840 8.72 6.03 -31.28
C ALA A 840 9.97 6.37 -32.09
N ARG A 841 10.55 5.42 -32.84
CA ARG A 841 11.73 5.67 -33.69
C ARG A 841 11.40 6.53 -34.91
N GLN A 842 10.24 6.30 -35.52
CA GLN A 842 9.81 7.04 -36.72
C GLN A 842 9.52 8.53 -36.43
N ALA A 843 9.28 8.91 -35.17
CA ALA A 843 9.12 10.31 -34.76
C ALA A 843 10.46 11.06 -34.55
N LEU A 844 11.58 10.36 -34.35
CA LEU A 844 12.88 10.96 -34.00
C LEU A 844 13.75 11.31 -35.21
N GLU A 845 13.61 10.60 -36.32
CA GLU A 845 14.46 10.79 -37.53
C GLU A 845 13.99 11.95 -38.44
N GLY A 846 12.85 12.59 -38.13
CA GLY A 846 12.20 13.58 -39.00
C GLY A 846 12.50 15.07 -38.74
N SER A 847 13.39 15.43 -37.81
CA SER A 847 13.47 16.80 -37.26
C SER A 847 14.87 17.44 -37.25
N PHE A 848 15.74 17.11 -38.22
CA PHE A 848 17.11 17.66 -38.24
C PHE A 848 17.62 18.22 -39.59
N THR A 849 16.74 18.88 -40.36
CA THR A 849 17.11 19.86 -41.40
C THR A 849 16.08 21.00 -41.42
N GLY A 850 16.43 22.28 -41.46
CA GLY A 850 17.72 22.96 -41.21
C GLY A 850 17.54 24.46 -41.55
N TRP A 851 17.93 25.40 -40.67
CA TRP A 851 17.67 26.84 -40.87
C TRP A 851 18.84 27.75 -40.48
N GLY A 852 19.13 28.72 -41.35
CA GLY A 852 20.28 29.64 -41.30
C GLY A 852 21.01 29.62 -42.66
N VAL A 853 21.28 30.72 -43.36
CA VAL A 853 21.10 32.16 -43.03
C VAL A 853 20.48 32.92 -44.27
N PRO A 854 20.53 34.25 -44.53
CA PRO A 854 19.38 34.97 -45.12
C PRO A 854 19.57 35.53 -46.56
N VAL A 855 18.46 35.88 -47.23
CA VAL A 855 18.43 36.64 -48.51
C VAL A 855 17.32 37.73 -48.47
N GLN A 856 17.48 38.81 -49.25
CA GLN A 856 16.65 40.02 -49.19
C GLN A 856 15.62 40.16 -50.34
N ARG A 857 14.44 40.73 -49.99
CA ARG A 857 13.61 41.69 -50.74
C ARG A 857 13.05 41.41 -52.17
N THR A 858 11.71 41.60 -52.27
CA THR A 858 10.93 42.32 -53.32
C THR A 858 10.71 41.69 -54.73
N PRO A 859 9.66 42.11 -55.49
CA PRO A 859 8.30 42.60 -55.11
C PRO A 859 7.14 42.11 -56.05
N GLN A 860 5.92 42.69 -55.91
CA GLN A 860 4.81 42.76 -56.92
C GLN A 860 4.05 41.42 -57.21
N THR A 861 2.78 41.31 -57.67
CA THR A 861 1.57 42.14 -57.98
C THR A 861 0.37 41.15 -58.19
N LEU A 862 -0.96 41.40 -58.30
CA LEU A 862 -1.91 42.56 -58.28
C LEU A 862 -3.39 42.01 -58.16
N LEU A 863 -4.37 42.85 -57.75
CA LEU A 863 -5.85 42.71 -57.97
C LEU A 863 -6.59 41.52 -57.28
N SER A 864 -7.90 41.56 -56.95
CA SER A 864 -8.97 42.57 -57.08
C SER A 864 -10.08 42.37 -56.01
N SER A 865 -10.91 43.40 -55.77
CA SER A 865 -12.21 43.29 -55.05
C SER A 865 -13.40 43.46 -56.02
N PRO A 866 -14.66 43.33 -55.54
CA PRO A 866 -15.51 44.53 -55.51
C PRO A 866 -16.45 44.67 -54.27
N GLN A 867 -17.03 45.86 -54.13
CA GLN A 867 -18.06 46.30 -53.14
C GLN A 867 -19.49 46.12 -53.73
N GLY A 868 -20.62 46.40 -53.09
CA GLY A 868 -20.98 47.01 -51.79
C GLY A 868 -22.35 46.47 -51.28
N LEU A 869 -23.13 47.09 -50.39
CA LEU A 869 -23.62 48.49 -50.39
C LEU A 869 -24.18 48.94 -49.01
N LEU A 870 -23.91 50.20 -48.66
CA LEU A 870 -24.76 51.20 -47.94
C LEU A 870 -25.25 51.01 -46.48
N SER A 871 -25.35 52.18 -45.83
CA SER A 871 -25.91 52.49 -44.48
C SER A 871 -27.26 53.25 -44.66
N PRO A 872 -27.88 54.03 -43.72
CA PRO A 872 -27.46 54.51 -42.39
C PRO A 872 -28.54 54.46 -41.27
N ASN A 873 -28.17 54.87 -40.04
CA ASN A 873 -28.81 55.98 -39.30
C ASN A 873 -28.19 56.23 -37.91
N ALA A 874 -28.18 57.50 -37.48
CA ALA A 874 -27.92 58.01 -36.12
C ALA A 874 -28.94 59.15 -35.84
N PRO A 875 -29.10 59.67 -34.60
CA PRO A 875 -28.15 60.69 -34.09
C PRO A 875 -27.87 60.65 -32.57
N ASP A 876 -26.96 61.51 -32.13
CA ASP A 876 -26.54 61.73 -30.74
C ASP A 876 -27.50 62.68 -29.97
N VAL A 877 -27.72 62.45 -28.67
CA VAL A 877 -28.29 63.45 -27.72
C VAL A 877 -27.73 63.24 -26.29
N GLU A 878 -26.96 64.24 -25.84
CA GLU A 878 -26.76 64.77 -24.46
C GLU A 878 -26.26 63.88 -23.28
N GLU A 879 -25.53 64.55 -22.38
CA GLU A 879 -25.05 64.07 -21.08
C GLU A 879 -26.01 64.59 -19.97
N GLU A 880 -26.41 63.76 -19.02
CA GLU A 880 -26.87 64.22 -17.70
C GLU A 880 -26.23 63.37 -16.59
N GLU A 881 -25.89 64.03 -15.48
CA GLU A 881 -25.29 63.43 -14.29
C GLU A 881 -26.38 62.99 -13.29
N ASP A 882 -26.28 61.79 -12.71
CA ASP A 882 -26.91 61.49 -11.41
C ASP A 882 -26.02 60.53 -10.60
N GLU A 883 -26.00 60.68 -9.28
CA GLU A 883 -25.03 59.99 -8.40
C GLU A 883 -25.54 58.66 -7.85
N GLY A 884 -24.81 57.60 -8.21
CA GLY A 884 -24.42 56.56 -7.25
C GLY A 884 -25.34 55.36 -7.06
N ILE A 885 -24.73 54.18 -7.08
CA ILE A 885 -24.79 53.17 -6.00
C ILE A 885 -23.64 52.18 -6.20
N SER A 886 -23.07 51.68 -5.10
CA SER A 886 -21.98 50.70 -5.13
C SER A 886 -22.49 49.31 -4.73
N SER A 887 -22.28 48.30 -5.58
CA SER A 887 -22.00 46.92 -5.12
C SER A 887 -21.51 46.01 -6.24
N SER A 888 -20.30 45.46 -6.05
CA SER A 888 -19.83 44.13 -6.47
C SER A 888 -20.71 43.26 -7.40
N GLU A 889 -20.20 43.01 -8.61
CA GLU A 889 -20.37 41.73 -9.32
C GLU A 889 -18.98 41.20 -9.72
N GLU A 890 -18.47 40.19 -8.99
CA GLU A 890 -17.36 39.35 -9.45
C GLU A 890 -17.95 38.04 -9.97
N GLU A 891 -17.70 37.70 -11.24
CA GLU A 891 -18.34 36.56 -11.91
C GLU A 891 -17.80 35.20 -11.41
N GLU A 892 -18.67 34.32 -10.89
CA GLU A 892 -18.35 32.89 -10.71
C GLU A 892 -18.28 32.17 -12.09
N VAL A 893 -17.20 32.40 -12.84
CA VAL A 893 -16.86 31.56 -14.00
C VAL A 893 -16.18 30.27 -13.50
N GLY A 894 -16.70 29.11 -13.91
CA GLY A 894 -16.39 27.82 -13.28
C GLY A 894 -14.96 27.31 -13.47
N GLU A 895 -14.39 26.69 -12.42
CA GLU A 895 -13.22 25.82 -12.51
C GLU A 895 -13.57 24.53 -13.30
N GLU A 896 -13.51 24.56 -14.62
CA GLU A 896 -13.42 23.34 -15.44
C GLU A 896 -11.95 22.91 -15.61
N ASP A 897 -11.63 21.70 -15.16
CA ASP A 897 -10.27 21.15 -15.14
C ASP A 897 -9.85 20.70 -16.57
N LEU A 898 -9.40 21.66 -17.39
CA LEU A 898 -8.92 21.42 -18.76
C LEU A 898 -7.64 20.57 -18.77
N VAL A 899 -7.79 19.30 -19.17
CA VAL A 899 -6.68 18.34 -19.31
C VAL A 899 -5.81 18.70 -20.52
N LEU A 900 -4.81 19.55 -20.29
CA LEU A 900 -3.76 19.86 -21.28
C LEU A 900 -2.83 18.66 -21.51
N THR A 901 -2.49 18.39 -22.78
CA THR A 901 -1.53 17.35 -23.16
C THR A 901 -0.08 17.85 -23.13
N SER A 902 0.88 16.91 -23.04
CA SER A 902 2.34 17.18 -23.05
C SER A 902 2.78 18.22 -24.07
N ASP A 903 2.22 18.14 -25.28
CA ASP A 903 2.71 18.93 -26.42
C ASP A 903 2.12 20.34 -26.41
N VAL A 904 0.91 20.49 -25.86
CA VAL A 904 0.34 21.81 -25.53
C VAL A 904 1.10 22.43 -24.35
N GLU A 905 1.48 21.66 -23.34
CA GLU A 905 2.28 22.13 -22.19
C GLU A 905 3.67 22.63 -22.64
N LYS A 906 4.39 21.88 -23.50
CA LYS A 906 5.66 22.33 -24.12
C LYS A 906 5.48 23.58 -24.99
N THR A 907 4.39 23.67 -25.75
CA THR A 907 4.09 24.83 -26.59
C THR A 907 3.81 26.08 -25.74
N LEU A 908 3.01 25.95 -24.67
CA LEU A 908 2.70 27.05 -23.75
C LEU A 908 3.91 27.49 -22.92
N LEU A 909 4.76 26.56 -22.45
CA LEU A 909 6.05 26.90 -21.83
C LEU A 909 6.97 27.68 -22.79
N THR A 910 6.93 27.38 -24.09
CA THR A 910 7.68 28.11 -25.11
C THR A 910 7.08 29.49 -25.41
N PHE A 911 5.78 29.66 -25.20
CA PHE A 911 5.07 30.94 -25.34
C PHE A 911 5.28 31.87 -24.13
N ALA A 912 5.21 31.32 -22.92
CA ALA A 912 5.45 32.04 -21.67
C ALA A 912 6.87 32.62 -21.59
N LYS A 913 7.87 31.92 -22.13
CA LYS A 913 9.27 32.35 -22.25
C LYS A 913 9.51 33.61 -23.12
N LYS A 914 8.48 34.22 -23.71
CA LYS A 914 8.63 35.35 -24.66
C LYS A 914 7.97 36.68 -24.24
N SER A 915 7.38 36.78 -23.06
CA SER A 915 6.97 38.08 -22.48
C SER A 915 6.66 37.98 -20.99
N GLY A 916 6.77 39.10 -20.26
CA GLY A 916 6.32 39.25 -18.87
C GLY A 916 4.79 39.21 -18.70
N THR A 917 4.11 38.20 -19.25
CA THR A 917 2.65 38.05 -19.19
C THR A 917 2.15 37.20 -18.03
N MET A 918 3.04 36.61 -17.24
CA MET A 918 2.67 35.70 -16.13
C MET A 918 1.84 36.38 -15.01
N GLU A 919 1.90 37.71 -14.88
CA GLU A 919 1.04 38.47 -13.97
C GLU A 919 -0.40 38.64 -14.49
N LYS A 920 -0.60 38.63 -15.83
CA LYS A 920 -1.93 38.81 -16.44
C LYS A 920 -2.83 37.57 -16.34
N TYR A 921 -2.33 36.46 -15.81
CA TYR A 921 -3.01 35.18 -15.77
C TYR A 921 -2.90 34.47 -14.40
N PRO A 922 -3.55 35.03 -13.35
CA PRO A 922 -3.42 34.51 -11.98
C PRO A 922 -3.85 33.03 -11.85
N MET A 923 -4.90 32.59 -12.56
CA MET A 923 -5.34 31.19 -12.56
C MET A 923 -4.26 30.23 -13.09
N TRP A 924 -3.62 30.55 -14.22
CA TRP A 924 -2.56 29.71 -14.79
C TRP A 924 -1.32 29.67 -13.88
N ARG A 925 -0.93 30.81 -13.29
CA ARG A 925 0.14 30.87 -12.28
C ARG A 925 -0.19 29.99 -11.06
N GLN A 926 -1.44 30.01 -10.60
CA GLN A 926 -1.89 29.24 -9.44
C GLN A 926 -1.95 27.74 -9.72
N THR A 927 -2.39 27.32 -10.91
CA THR A 927 -2.39 25.91 -11.36
C THR A 927 -0.96 25.38 -11.52
N LEU A 928 -0.03 26.16 -12.07
CA LEU A 928 1.38 25.76 -12.18
C LEU A 928 2.04 25.59 -10.80
N LEU A 929 1.79 26.51 -9.86
CA LEU A 929 2.27 26.39 -8.48
C LEU A 929 1.64 25.17 -7.76
N ARG A 930 0.36 24.87 -7.99
CA ARG A 930 -0.30 23.66 -7.48
C ARG A 930 0.39 22.39 -8.00
N ARG A 931 0.62 22.29 -9.31
CA ARG A 931 1.34 21.15 -9.93
C ARG A 931 2.78 21.01 -9.42
N ALA A 932 3.48 22.12 -9.17
CA ALA A 932 4.83 22.09 -8.60
C ALA A 932 4.84 21.55 -7.17
N LYS A 933 3.91 22.01 -6.31
CA LYS A 933 3.71 21.51 -4.94
C LYS A 933 3.32 20.03 -4.94
N GLU A 934 2.43 19.60 -5.84
CA GLU A 934 2.10 18.19 -6.02
C GLU A 934 3.32 17.34 -6.43
N ALA A 935 4.21 17.85 -7.29
CA ALA A 935 5.41 17.14 -7.74
C ALA A 935 6.51 17.08 -6.66
N GLU A 936 6.58 18.06 -5.77
CA GLU A 936 7.36 18.01 -4.52
C GLU A 936 6.78 16.94 -3.57
N MET A 937 5.49 17.01 -3.25
CA MET A 937 4.80 16.05 -2.40
C MET A 937 4.93 14.60 -2.89
N LYS A 938 4.79 14.37 -4.21
CA LYS A 938 4.95 13.04 -4.84
C LYS A 938 6.36 12.49 -4.66
N ARG A 939 7.40 13.32 -4.80
CA ARG A 939 8.79 12.93 -4.51
C ARG A 939 8.96 12.60 -3.03
N PHE A 940 8.54 13.50 -2.13
CA PHE A 940 8.60 13.27 -0.67
C PHE A 940 7.95 11.93 -0.28
N CYS A 941 6.72 11.67 -0.75
CA CYS A 941 6.00 10.44 -0.47
C CYS A 941 6.66 9.20 -1.09
N LYS A 942 7.26 9.32 -2.30
CA LYS A 942 7.99 8.22 -2.95
C LYS A 942 9.21 7.80 -2.12
N ALA A 943 10.08 8.72 -1.71
CA ALA A 943 11.24 8.36 -0.86
C ALA A 943 10.84 7.88 0.54
N GLN A 944 9.83 8.50 1.16
CA GLN A 944 9.37 8.08 2.49
C GLN A 944 8.69 6.69 2.44
N THR A 945 8.08 6.32 1.32
CA THR A 945 7.61 4.95 1.07
C THR A 945 8.78 3.98 0.85
N VAL A 946 9.80 4.37 0.06
CA VAL A 946 11.02 3.58 -0.16
C VAL A 946 11.75 3.31 1.16
N GLN A 947 11.99 4.34 1.97
CA GLN A 947 12.62 4.24 3.28
C GLN A 947 11.86 3.29 4.20
N ARG A 948 10.55 3.52 4.35
CA ARG A 948 9.69 2.63 5.14
C ARG A 948 9.81 1.18 4.67
N ARG A 949 9.85 0.94 3.36
CA ARG A 949 9.94 -0.42 2.81
C ARG A 949 11.31 -1.06 3.06
N LEU A 950 12.40 -0.30 2.95
CA LEU A 950 13.73 -0.73 3.38
C LEU A 950 13.76 -1.10 4.88
N ASP A 951 13.11 -0.30 5.74
CA ASP A 951 13.02 -0.58 7.18
C ASP A 951 12.15 -1.81 7.50
N GLU A 952 11.03 -2.01 6.78
CA GLU A 952 10.20 -3.23 6.85
C GLU A 952 10.98 -4.47 6.39
N ILE A 953 11.77 -4.36 5.31
CA ILE A 953 12.64 -5.43 4.81
C ILE A 953 13.72 -5.74 5.85
N GLU A 954 14.41 -4.75 6.41
CA GLU A 954 15.47 -4.96 7.41
C GLU A 954 14.95 -5.67 8.67
N VAL A 955 13.77 -5.29 9.17
CA VAL A 955 13.12 -5.97 10.31
C VAL A 955 12.71 -7.39 9.95
N THR A 956 12.25 -7.64 8.72
CA THR A 956 11.87 -8.98 8.25
C THR A 956 13.09 -9.88 8.06
N LEU A 957 14.18 -9.35 7.49
CA LEU A 957 15.45 -10.04 7.32
C LEU A 957 16.06 -10.45 8.66
N ARG A 958 16.05 -9.57 9.67
CA ARG A 958 16.51 -9.92 11.03
C ARG A 958 15.75 -11.11 11.63
N LYS A 959 14.43 -11.22 11.40
CA LYS A 959 13.61 -12.36 11.84
C LYS A 959 13.95 -13.65 11.08
N LEU A 960 14.11 -13.58 9.76
CA LEU A 960 14.51 -14.72 8.93
C LEU A 960 15.93 -15.21 9.29
N GLU A 961 16.85 -14.30 9.64
CA GLU A 961 18.19 -14.62 10.14
C GLU A 961 18.12 -15.31 11.53
N GLU A 962 17.24 -14.88 12.43
CA GLU A 962 17.01 -15.55 13.72
C GLU A 962 16.37 -16.94 13.58
N GLU A 963 15.32 -17.07 12.76
CA GLU A 963 14.72 -18.38 12.44
C GLU A 963 15.72 -19.31 11.74
N GLY A 964 16.54 -18.77 10.83
CA GLY A 964 17.59 -19.48 10.11
C GLY A 964 18.70 -19.99 11.02
N ARG A 965 19.24 -19.13 11.90
CA ARG A 965 20.22 -19.53 12.94
C ARG A 965 19.70 -20.70 13.76
N LYS A 966 18.47 -20.61 14.25
CA LYS A 966 17.86 -21.64 15.09
C LYS A 966 17.71 -22.97 14.34
N LEU A 967 17.12 -22.93 13.13
CA LEU A 967 16.91 -24.11 12.30
C LEU A 967 18.23 -24.80 11.92
N GLU A 968 19.28 -24.02 11.65
CA GLU A 968 20.58 -24.56 11.28
C GLU A 968 21.39 -25.06 12.49
N SER A 969 21.22 -24.49 13.69
CA SER A 969 21.74 -25.09 14.93
C SER A 969 21.04 -26.42 15.24
N ASP A 970 19.71 -26.46 15.16
CA ASP A 970 18.92 -27.70 15.30
C ASP A 970 19.39 -28.80 14.32
N LEU A 971 19.67 -28.44 13.06
CA LEU A 971 20.24 -29.33 12.03
C LEU A 971 21.65 -29.84 12.38
N ARG A 972 22.55 -28.95 12.83
CA ARG A 972 23.97 -29.26 13.10
C ARG A 972 24.18 -29.98 14.44
N GLU A 973 23.28 -29.84 15.41
CA GLU A 973 23.34 -30.54 16.70
C GLU A 973 22.76 -31.96 16.61
N LYS A 974 21.60 -32.13 15.96
CA LYS A 974 20.84 -33.40 15.93
C LYS A 974 21.31 -34.36 14.84
N ASN A 975 22.62 -34.62 14.77
CA ASN A 975 23.22 -35.50 13.76
C ASN A 975 22.62 -36.92 13.71
N SER A 976 21.98 -37.39 14.79
CA SER A 976 21.34 -38.70 14.90
C SER A 976 19.82 -38.72 14.63
N SER A 977 19.18 -37.65 14.15
CA SER A 977 17.75 -37.67 13.79
C SER A 977 17.46 -38.48 12.51
N PRO A 978 16.21 -38.96 12.31
CA PRO A 978 15.79 -39.65 11.08
C PRO A 978 15.99 -38.79 9.81
N GLU A 979 16.22 -39.44 8.68
CA GLU A 979 16.45 -38.75 7.40
C GLU A 979 15.26 -37.90 6.95
N GLU A 980 14.03 -38.29 7.31
CA GLU A 980 12.81 -37.54 7.01
C GLU A 980 12.71 -36.21 7.77
N GLU A 981 13.15 -36.14 9.03
CA GLU A 981 13.20 -34.87 9.79
C GLU A 981 14.25 -33.93 9.20
N LYS A 982 15.44 -34.47 8.88
CA LYS A 982 16.53 -33.71 8.23
C LYS A 982 16.09 -33.14 6.89
N LYS A 983 15.36 -33.94 6.09
CA LYS A 983 14.78 -33.52 4.82
C LYS A 983 13.80 -32.35 5.00
N LEU A 984 12.87 -32.45 5.94
CA LEU A 984 11.91 -31.38 6.25
C LEU A 984 12.59 -30.08 6.72
N TRP A 985 13.67 -30.19 7.52
CA TRP A 985 14.45 -29.02 7.95
C TRP A 985 15.27 -28.40 6.81
N VAL A 986 15.79 -29.21 5.88
CA VAL A 986 16.43 -28.74 4.64
C VAL A 986 15.43 -28.02 3.73
N GLU A 987 14.24 -28.57 3.51
CA GLU A 987 13.17 -27.93 2.74
C GLU A 987 12.77 -26.58 3.36
N LYS A 988 12.64 -26.51 4.69
CA LYS A 988 12.39 -25.25 5.41
C LYS A 988 13.55 -24.26 5.32
N LEU A 989 14.81 -24.73 5.33
CA LEU A 989 15.99 -23.87 5.19
C LEU A 989 16.07 -23.25 3.79
N LEU A 990 15.73 -24.03 2.74
CA LEU A 990 15.65 -23.53 1.36
C LEU A 990 14.57 -22.47 1.20
N ASP A 991 13.39 -22.66 1.80
CA ASP A 991 12.32 -21.65 1.85
C ASP A 991 12.76 -20.34 2.55
N LEU A 992 13.43 -20.43 3.71
CA LEU A 992 14.00 -19.25 4.39
C LEU A 992 15.07 -18.53 3.53
N VAL A 993 15.95 -19.28 2.86
CA VAL A 993 16.96 -18.72 1.93
C VAL A 993 16.29 -18.07 0.71
N GLN A 994 15.24 -18.66 0.14
CA GLN A 994 14.48 -18.10 -0.96
C GLN A 994 13.77 -16.79 -0.55
N LYS A 995 13.16 -16.76 0.64
CA LYS A 995 12.55 -15.55 1.22
C LYS A 995 13.58 -14.44 1.46
N LYS A 996 14.74 -14.75 2.05
CA LYS A 996 15.84 -13.77 2.19
C LYS A 996 16.33 -13.26 0.83
N ASN A 997 16.58 -14.14 -0.14
CA ASN A 997 17.01 -13.76 -1.49
C ASN A 997 15.99 -12.82 -2.17
N SER A 998 14.69 -13.08 -2.04
CA SER A 998 13.62 -12.21 -2.58
C SER A 998 13.61 -10.82 -1.93
N LEU A 999 13.79 -10.75 -0.61
CA LEU A 999 13.82 -9.48 0.13
C LEU A 999 15.08 -8.66 -0.19
N VAL A 1000 16.24 -9.30 -0.35
CA VAL A 1000 17.49 -8.63 -0.76
C VAL A 1000 17.42 -8.14 -2.21
N ALA A 1001 16.68 -8.82 -3.09
CA ALA A 1001 16.40 -8.32 -4.44
C ALA A 1001 15.48 -7.07 -4.41
N GLU A 1002 14.41 -7.10 -3.61
CA GLU A 1002 13.51 -5.94 -3.41
C GLU A 1002 14.28 -4.74 -2.81
N GLU A 1003 15.15 -4.99 -1.83
CA GLU A 1003 16.03 -4.01 -1.19
C GLU A 1003 16.96 -3.31 -2.20
N ALA A 1004 17.54 -4.07 -3.15
CA ALA A 1004 18.37 -3.50 -4.21
C ALA A 1004 17.57 -2.61 -5.19
N ASP A 1005 16.38 -3.05 -5.62
CA ASP A 1005 15.50 -2.26 -6.50
C ASP A 1005 15.00 -0.96 -5.83
N LEU A 1006 14.82 -1.00 -4.51
CA LEU A 1006 14.52 0.17 -3.69
C LEU A 1006 15.71 1.13 -3.57
N MET A 1007 16.94 0.62 -3.46
CA MET A 1007 18.16 1.46 -3.48
C MET A 1007 18.43 2.10 -4.85
N ILE A 1008 18.11 1.44 -5.97
CA ILE A 1008 18.10 2.08 -7.31
C ILE A 1008 17.05 3.20 -7.34
N THR A 1009 15.86 2.95 -6.78
CA THR A 1009 14.78 3.95 -6.70
C THR A 1009 15.15 5.13 -5.79
N PHE A 1010 15.98 4.92 -4.76
CA PHE A 1010 16.56 5.99 -3.93
C PHE A 1010 17.51 6.90 -4.74
N GLN A 1011 18.41 6.31 -5.54
CA GLN A 1011 19.35 7.09 -6.37
C GLN A 1011 18.64 7.89 -7.47
N GLU A 1012 17.57 7.33 -8.06
CA GLU A 1012 16.70 8.04 -9.02
C GLU A 1012 16.11 9.31 -8.39
N LEU A 1013 15.74 9.23 -7.11
CA LEU A 1013 15.10 10.31 -6.36
C LEU A 1013 16.07 11.42 -5.94
N GLU A 1014 17.29 11.05 -5.51
CA GLU A 1014 18.34 12.02 -5.19
C GLU A 1014 18.70 12.87 -6.42
N LEU A 1015 18.84 12.23 -7.59
CA LEU A 1015 19.05 12.91 -8.87
C LEU A 1015 17.82 13.73 -9.32
N GLU A 1016 16.59 13.32 -8.99
CA GLU A 1016 15.37 14.11 -9.23
C GLU A 1016 15.33 15.41 -8.42
N GLU A 1017 15.87 15.42 -7.20
CA GLU A 1017 15.97 16.65 -6.40
C GLU A 1017 17.11 17.54 -6.90
N GLN A 1018 18.31 17.00 -7.13
CA GLN A 1018 19.44 17.76 -7.67
C GLN A 1018 19.09 18.42 -9.01
N GLN A 1019 18.43 17.68 -9.91
CA GLN A 1019 17.93 18.24 -11.17
C GLN A 1019 16.95 19.38 -10.90
N TRP A 1020 15.98 19.21 -10.00
CA TRP A 1020 14.96 20.22 -9.71
C TRP A 1020 15.51 21.49 -9.06
N LEU A 1021 16.49 21.37 -8.15
CA LEU A 1021 17.17 22.51 -7.53
C LEU A 1021 17.94 23.32 -8.58
N LEU A 1022 18.72 22.64 -9.44
CA LEU A 1022 19.43 23.28 -10.56
C LEU A 1022 18.45 23.93 -11.54
N ASP A 1023 17.33 23.28 -11.85
CA ASP A 1023 16.27 23.83 -12.72
C ASP A 1023 15.61 25.08 -12.10
N GLN A 1024 15.42 25.11 -10.77
CA GLN A 1024 14.84 26.24 -10.05
C GLN A 1024 15.81 27.44 -10.01
N GLU A 1025 17.08 27.19 -9.69
CA GLU A 1025 18.12 28.21 -9.65
C GLU A 1025 18.39 28.78 -11.06
N LEU A 1026 18.51 27.91 -12.08
CA LEU A 1026 18.68 28.30 -13.47
C LEU A 1026 17.51 29.16 -14.00
N ARG A 1027 16.26 28.86 -13.61
CA ARG A 1027 15.10 29.73 -13.92
C ARG A 1027 15.25 31.12 -13.31
N SER A 1028 15.72 31.23 -12.06
CA SER A 1028 15.92 32.53 -11.42
C SER A 1028 16.97 33.41 -12.14
N TYR A 1029 17.91 32.80 -12.87
CA TYR A 1029 18.80 33.50 -13.78
C TYR A 1029 18.16 33.75 -15.16
N MET A 1030 17.50 32.76 -15.78
CA MET A 1030 16.85 32.93 -17.10
C MET A 1030 15.69 33.93 -17.13
N ASP A 1031 14.96 34.11 -16.03
CA ASP A 1031 13.84 35.05 -15.93
C ASP A 1031 14.30 36.53 -15.82
N ARG A 1032 15.63 36.79 -15.79
CA ARG A 1032 16.24 38.13 -15.74
C ARG A 1032 16.80 38.50 -17.11
N GLU A 1033 16.56 39.74 -17.57
CA GLU A 1033 16.98 40.17 -18.91
C GLU A 1033 18.48 40.01 -19.15
N GLU A 1034 18.85 39.49 -20.32
CA GLU A 1034 20.23 39.12 -20.65
C GLU A 1034 21.20 40.32 -20.76
N THR A 1035 20.64 41.52 -20.89
CA THR A 1035 21.29 42.84 -20.82
C THR A 1035 21.64 43.28 -19.39
N LEU A 1036 20.95 42.75 -18.38
CA LEU A 1036 21.11 43.09 -16.96
C LEU A 1036 21.96 42.08 -16.18
N LYS A 1037 22.25 40.90 -16.77
CA LYS A 1037 23.12 39.87 -16.19
C LYS A 1037 24.59 40.32 -16.23
N THR A 1038 25.23 40.33 -15.07
CA THR A 1038 26.68 40.51 -14.96
C THR A 1038 27.45 39.32 -15.56
N ALA A 1039 28.74 39.52 -15.87
CA ALA A 1039 29.59 38.45 -16.39
C ALA A 1039 29.70 37.24 -15.43
N VAL A 1040 29.70 37.50 -14.11
CA VAL A 1040 29.71 36.45 -13.08
C VAL A 1040 28.42 35.65 -13.11
N GLU A 1041 27.25 36.31 -13.20
CA GLU A 1041 25.96 35.61 -13.28
C GLU A 1041 25.84 34.76 -14.56
N LYS A 1042 26.37 35.23 -15.70
CA LYS A 1042 26.42 34.42 -16.94
C LYS A 1042 27.35 33.21 -16.82
N GLN A 1043 28.50 33.36 -16.16
CA GLN A 1043 29.40 32.24 -15.86
C GLN A 1043 28.76 31.23 -14.88
N THR A 1044 28.01 31.70 -13.88
CA THR A 1044 27.24 30.84 -12.96
C THR A 1044 26.14 30.10 -13.71
N GLU A 1045 25.38 30.78 -14.58
CA GLU A 1045 24.34 30.19 -15.42
C GLU A 1045 24.88 29.06 -16.32
N GLU A 1046 26.02 29.26 -16.98
CA GLU A 1046 26.70 28.23 -17.78
C GLU A 1046 27.19 27.04 -16.93
N GLN A 1047 27.75 27.31 -15.73
CA GLN A 1047 28.16 26.26 -14.79
C GLN A 1047 26.97 25.43 -14.26
N MET A 1048 25.83 26.07 -13.97
CA MET A 1048 24.62 25.35 -13.53
C MET A 1048 24.01 24.54 -14.67
N LEU A 1049 24.02 25.06 -15.91
CA LEU A 1049 23.59 24.30 -17.08
C LEU A 1049 24.48 23.06 -17.31
N LYS A 1050 25.79 23.17 -17.12
CA LYS A 1050 26.71 22.01 -17.19
C LYS A 1050 26.35 20.96 -16.12
N LYS A 1051 26.21 21.37 -14.85
CA LYS A 1051 25.80 20.47 -13.76
C LYS A 1051 24.46 19.78 -14.06
N LEU A 1052 23.49 20.51 -14.60
CA LEU A 1052 22.17 19.98 -14.96
C LEU A 1052 22.28 18.88 -16.04
N LEU A 1053 23.11 19.09 -17.06
CA LEU A 1053 23.39 18.08 -18.09
C LEU A 1053 24.08 16.84 -17.52
N ASP A 1054 25.02 17.01 -16.58
CA ASP A 1054 25.74 15.90 -15.95
C ASP A 1054 24.82 15.07 -15.02
N VAL A 1055 23.91 15.71 -14.28
CA VAL A 1055 22.84 15.02 -13.51
C VAL A 1055 21.89 14.24 -14.45
N VAL A 1056 21.50 14.81 -15.59
CA VAL A 1056 20.65 14.09 -16.58
C VAL A 1056 21.35 12.84 -17.12
N LYS A 1057 22.64 12.91 -17.47
CA LYS A 1057 23.42 11.72 -17.89
C LYS A 1057 23.44 10.63 -16.81
N GLN A 1058 23.59 11.01 -15.54
CA GLN A 1058 23.57 10.07 -14.41
C GLN A 1058 22.21 9.37 -14.28
N ARG A 1059 21.10 10.11 -14.50
CA ARG A 1059 19.75 9.53 -14.53
C ARG A 1059 19.58 8.55 -15.69
N ASP A 1060 20.00 8.92 -16.90
CA ASP A 1060 19.88 8.06 -18.08
C ASP A 1060 20.69 6.76 -17.92
N ALA A 1061 21.89 6.83 -17.33
CA ALA A 1061 22.70 5.66 -17.00
C ALA A 1061 22.02 4.75 -15.96
N LEU A 1062 21.39 5.32 -14.93
CA LEU A 1062 20.65 4.57 -13.90
C LEU A 1062 19.41 3.87 -14.49
N ILE A 1063 18.70 4.52 -15.42
CA ILE A 1063 17.56 3.94 -16.14
C ILE A 1063 18.02 2.77 -17.02
N HIS A 1064 19.11 2.94 -17.78
CA HIS A 1064 19.70 1.88 -18.61
C HIS A 1064 20.08 0.66 -17.76
N PHE A 1065 20.80 0.88 -16.66
CA PHE A 1065 21.20 -0.17 -15.72
C PHE A 1065 20.00 -0.94 -15.14
N ARG A 1066 18.90 -0.24 -14.81
CA ARG A 1066 17.66 -0.86 -14.31
C ARG A 1066 16.99 -1.73 -15.38
N GLU A 1067 17.04 -1.33 -16.65
CA GLU A 1067 16.49 -2.11 -17.77
C GLU A 1067 17.38 -3.31 -18.14
N GLU A 1068 18.71 -3.17 -18.06
CA GLU A 1068 19.66 -4.29 -18.18
C GLU A 1068 19.46 -5.34 -17.08
N CYS A 1069 19.30 -4.92 -15.82
CA CYS A 1069 18.96 -5.81 -14.70
C CYS A 1069 17.70 -6.63 -15.00
N ARG A 1070 16.65 -5.97 -15.50
CA ARG A 1070 15.38 -6.61 -15.86
C ARG A 1070 15.54 -7.63 -17.00
N GLN A 1071 16.38 -7.35 -17.98
CA GLN A 1071 16.71 -8.29 -19.06
C GLN A 1071 17.56 -9.46 -18.56
N TYR A 1072 18.42 -9.25 -17.56
CA TYR A 1072 19.22 -10.29 -16.93
C TYR A 1072 18.36 -11.27 -16.12
N ASP A 1073 17.36 -10.79 -15.38
CA ASP A 1073 16.43 -11.66 -14.64
C ASP A 1073 15.56 -12.49 -15.59
N LEU A 1074 15.09 -11.88 -16.68
CA LEU A 1074 14.35 -12.57 -17.75
C LEU A 1074 15.19 -13.63 -18.48
N THR A 1075 16.53 -13.50 -18.52
CA THR A 1075 17.41 -14.47 -19.18
C THR A 1075 17.90 -15.58 -18.23
N GLN A 1076 18.17 -15.30 -16.95
CA GLN A 1076 18.38 -16.37 -15.96
C GLN A 1076 17.12 -17.21 -15.72
N GLY A 1077 15.92 -16.59 -15.72
CA GLY A 1077 14.66 -17.33 -15.63
C GLY A 1077 14.41 -18.32 -16.79
N ALA A 1078 14.99 -18.06 -17.97
CA ALA A 1078 14.95 -18.97 -19.11
C ALA A 1078 16.11 -20.00 -19.11
N GLY A 1079 17.17 -19.78 -18.33
CA GLY A 1079 18.39 -20.60 -18.34
C GLY A 1079 18.31 -21.88 -17.49
N ASN A 1080 17.22 -22.09 -16.74
CA ASN A 1080 17.02 -23.24 -15.84
C ASN A 1080 16.18 -24.39 -16.48
N GLN A 1081 16.04 -24.40 -17.81
CA GLN A 1081 15.38 -25.48 -18.58
C GLN A 1081 16.34 -26.10 -19.63
N GLY A 1082 17.62 -26.22 -19.30
CA GLY A 1082 18.67 -26.79 -20.16
C GLY A 1082 19.50 -27.85 -19.45
#